data_AF-A0A7S1VK28-F1
#
_entry.id   AF-A0A7S1VK28-F1
#
_cell.length_a   1.000
_cell.length_b   1.000
_cell.length_c   1.000
_cell.angle_alpha   90.00
_cell.angle_beta   90.00
_cell.angle_gamma   90.00
#
_symmetry.space_group_name_H-M   'P 1'
#
loop_
_entity.id
_entity.type
_entity.pdbx_description
1 polymer ?
#
loop_
_entity_poly.entity_id
_entity_poly.type
_entity_poly.pdbx_seq_one_letter_code
_entity_poly.pdbx_strand_id
1 'polypeptide(L)'
;DLHFDNNTALLDAGLNMCTLAREREVELGIAPGQVSCILADLVEWRRARQERDSDPITVEDLLNFMGRDWVAERHSANWLPGPNGEPRIFLAVVANLTASRYAQSDVRQNSLDAWTRLVDDGVGTAMPPLDPAIADTVAPTNEWFFLWGITQASLRSAALVSAALSLLLSTCVVAWVTRSLVLVPIFCLSMLCILATTIGAMVAVGWTLGTLEAVCIQLIVGVAADVAIHVAFSIAEHGMVVRTGLLEIIEAVVAAAVSTMLAGVVLCFTTITFFVKFGLFLFLTIGTSIAFAVVFLPAATLLVQQWRGAGSVHRRATKPLRRGGRRRKVPRSGAPATTGPPLTDVSASVVEVVELSSEDDEGDNRVGTDGAVEVETDPFVVTDAYRRRVRVGVAVVAVTMLLTVLTVGLVRLEERAAAESALANESADDAAESGQVAAGDPLPGGWIEVAPPASSGAICGRGGPFTFFWRPAPAEAGPDAPLIVEFEGGGACWSRASCQRTSATFKDNADSSRAMFQRGQALRGIRSPTRSPGRLAHHLYIPYCTGDIGWGNASAVQYAEDLTIHHVGALNIAAALNHVRGALTSDPPRVMATGCSAGSYASFLWSLRLPEYFPTSKIVQLGDAGCGQVSDTFLRNGFTRWNAASSFPASMQP
;
A
#
# COMPACT_ATOMS: atom_id res chain seq x y z
N ASP A 1 -31.76 -4.56 11.38
CA ASP A 1 -31.72 -5.28 12.68
C ASP A 1 -33.15 -5.40 13.19
N LEU A 2 -33.52 -6.51 13.85
CA LEU A 2 -34.84 -6.74 14.44
C LEU A 2 -34.70 -7.25 15.87
N HIS A 3 -35.15 -6.44 16.83
CA HIS A 3 -35.34 -6.84 18.22
C HIS A 3 -36.68 -7.58 18.38
N PHE A 4 -36.77 -8.52 19.33
CA PHE A 4 -37.96 -9.35 19.53
C PHE A 4 -39.21 -8.56 19.95
N ASP A 5 -39.06 -7.33 20.46
CA ASP A 5 -40.17 -6.41 20.73
C ASP A 5 -40.70 -5.77 19.44
N ASN A 6 -41.60 -6.49 18.75
CA ASN A 6 -42.74 -6.01 17.96
C ASN A 6 -42.60 -4.69 17.15
N ASN A 7 -41.41 -4.40 16.62
CA ASN A 7 -41.15 -3.18 15.86
C ASN A 7 -41.54 -3.36 14.38
N THR A 8 -42.84 -3.28 14.09
CA THR A 8 -43.39 -3.24 12.72
C THR A 8 -42.69 -2.17 11.87
N ALA A 9 -42.36 -1.01 12.45
CA ALA A 9 -41.63 0.06 11.79
C ALA A 9 -40.25 -0.38 11.21
N LEU A 10 -39.54 -1.33 11.85
CA LEU A 10 -38.27 -1.86 11.32
C LEU A 10 -38.49 -2.85 10.17
N LEU A 11 -39.61 -3.59 10.18
CA LEU A 11 -40.02 -4.47 9.08
C LEU A 11 -40.47 -3.64 7.86
N ASP A 12 -41.27 -2.60 8.08
CA ASP A 12 -41.70 -1.65 7.04
C ASP A 12 -40.49 -0.90 6.44
N ALA A 13 -39.54 -0.47 7.27
CA ALA A 13 -38.30 0.14 6.79
C ALA A 13 -37.42 -0.83 5.99
N GLY A 14 -37.33 -2.10 6.41
CA GLY A 14 -36.66 -3.15 5.65
C GLY A 14 -37.33 -3.44 4.30
N LEU A 15 -38.67 -3.42 4.24
CA LEU A 15 -39.44 -3.61 3.01
C LEU A 15 -39.27 -2.42 2.05
N ASN A 16 -39.24 -1.19 2.58
CA ASN A 16 -38.94 0.01 1.79
C ASN A 16 -37.51 -0.01 1.23
N MET A 17 -36.51 -0.38 2.04
CA MET A 17 -35.13 -0.62 1.58
C MET A 17 -35.07 -1.65 0.44
N CYS A 18 -35.82 -2.76 0.55
CA CYS A 18 -35.89 -3.76 -0.51
C CYS A 18 -36.55 -3.27 -1.80
N THR A 19 -37.59 -2.44 -1.67
CA THR A 19 -38.29 -1.84 -2.81
C THR A 19 -37.37 -0.86 -3.53
N LEU A 20 -36.73 0.04 -2.80
CA LEU A 20 -35.72 0.97 -3.32
C LEU A 20 -34.54 0.23 -3.98
N ALA A 21 -34.07 -0.88 -3.39
CA ALA A 21 -33.00 -1.69 -3.97
C ALA A 21 -33.40 -2.33 -5.31
N ARG A 22 -34.64 -2.84 -5.43
CA ARG A 22 -35.20 -3.37 -6.70
C ARG A 22 -35.42 -2.25 -7.73
N GLU A 23 -35.85 -1.06 -7.32
CA GLU A 23 -36.04 0.08 -8.23
C GLU A 23 -34.71 0.65 -8.75
N ARG A 24 -33.63 0.57 -7.97
CA ARG A 24 -32.32 1.17 -8.28
C ARG A 24 -31.25 0.16 -8.69
N GLU A 25 -31.62 -1.05 -9.11
CA GLU A 25 -30.69 -2.11 -9.53
C GLU A 25 -29.61 -1.59 -10.50
N VAL A 26 -30.03 -0.84 -11.53
CA VAL A 26 -29.12 -0.28 -12.54
C VAL A 26 -28.16 0.77 -11.97
N GLU A 27 -28.59 1.59 -11.01
CA GLU A 27 -27.73 2.61 -10.36
C GLU A 27 -26.68 1.94 -9.45
N LEU A 28 -27.08 0.87 -8.76
CA LEU A 28 -26.22 0.08 -7.88
C LEU A 28 -25.22 -0.81 -8.66
N GLY A 29 -25.37 -0.91 -9.98
CA GLY A 29 -24.56 -1.81 -10.83
C GLY A 29 -24.96 -3.27 -10.69
N ILE A 30 -26.22 -3.54 -10.38
CA ILE A 30 -26.85 -4.87 -10.26
C ILE A 30 -27.58 -5.18 -11.58
N ALA A 31 -27.57 -6.43 -12.04
CA ALA A 31 -28.35 -6.80 -13.23
C ALA A 31 -29.85 -6.88 -12.87
N PRO A 32 -30.77 -6.46 -13.76
CA PRO A 32 -32.20 -6.45 -13.45
C PRO A 32 -32.74 -7.80 -12.96
N GLY A 33 -33.48 -7.78 -11.85
CA GLY A 33 -34.05 -8.96 -11.20
C GLY A 33 -33.04 -9.81 -10.40
N GLN A 34 -31.89 -9.26 -10.02
CA GLN A 34 -30.89 -9.95 -9.18
C GLN A 34 -30.94 -9.55 -7.69
N VAL A 35 -31.79 -8.60 -7.29
CA VAL A 35 -32.01 -8.29 -5.86
C VAL A 35 -32.92 -9.35 -5.20
N SER A 36 -32.28 -10.21 -4.42
CA SER A 36 -32.92 -11.13 -3.48
C SER A 36 -33.22 -10.41 -2.16
N CYS A 37 -34.50 -10.27 -1.81
CA CYS A 37 -34.94 -9.71 -0.53
C CYS A 37 -35.95 -10.63 0.15
N ILE A 38 -35.59 -11.08 1.35
CA ILE A 38 -36.41 -11.98 2.16
C ILE A 38 -37.74 -11.35 2.62
N LEU A 39 -37.79 -10.04 2.86
CA LEU A 39 -39.02 -9.33 3.28
C LEU A 39 -40.03 -9.16 2.14
N ALA A 40 -39.58 -8.91 0.92
CA ALA A 40 -40.47 -8.82 -0.24
C ALA A 40 -41.09 -10.19 -0.55
N ASP A 41 -40.27 -11.24 -0.52
CA ASP A 41 -40.70 -12.61 -0.81
C ASP A 41 -41.58 -13.16 0.35
N LEU A 42 -41.40 -12.69 1.59
CA LEU A 42 -42.32 -12.93 2.73
C LEU A 42 -43.70 -12.30 2.49
N VAL A 43 -43.77 -11.07 1.98
CA VAL A 43 -45.05 -10.41 1.65
C VAL A 43 -45.78 -11.16 0.52
N GLU A 44 -45.06 -11.61 -0.52
CA GLU A 44 -45.64 -12.44 -1.57
C GLU A 44 -46.18 -13.78 -1.03
N TRP A 45 -45.46 -14.41 -0.10
CA TRP A 45 -45.89 -15.64 0.58
C TRP A 45 -47.16 -15.46 1.42
N ARG A 46 -47.30 -14.32 2.12
CA ARG A 46 -48.53 -13.98 2.86
C ARG A 46 -49.72 -13.72 1.93
N ARG A 47 -49.50 -12.99 0.82
CA ARG A 47 -50.52 -12.79 -0.23
C ARG A 47 -51.01 -14.11 -0.83
N ALA A 48 -50.10 -15.06 -1.07
CA ALA A 48 -50.47 -16.41 -1.56
C ALA A 48 -51.36 -17.19 -0.56
N ARG A 49 -51.35 -16.82 0.72
CA ARG A 49 -52.21 -17.37 1.79
C ARG A 49 -53.51 -16.59 2.01
N GLN A 50 -53.80 -15.58 1.16
CA GLN A 50 -54.95 -14.67 1.27
C GLN A 50 -54.96 -13.79 2.55
N GLU A 51 -53.80 -13.62 3.19
CA GLU A 51 -53.63 -12.66 4.28
C GLU A 51 -53.63 -11.23 3.71
N ARG A 52 -54.11 -10.22 4.47
CA ARG A 52 -54.11 -8.84 3.97
C ARG A 52 -52.76 -8.18 4.18
N ASP A 53 -52.32 -7.40 3.20
CA ASP A 53 -51.15 -6.52 3.30
C ASP A 53 -51.21 -5.54 4.49
N SER A 54 -52.40 -5.26 5.04
CA SER A 54 -52.60 -4.42 6.22
C SER A 54 -52.36 -5.13 7.56
N ASP A 55 -52.27 -6.46 7.57
CA ASP A 55 -52.13 -7.23 8.80
C ASP A 55 -50.63 -7.23 9.20
N PRO A 56 -50.25 -6.82 10.43
CA PRO A 56 -48.85 -6.61 10.79
C PRO A 56 -48.04 -7.90 10.66
N ILE A 57 -46.85 -7.81 10.07
CA ILE A 57 -45.91 -8.94 9.97
C ILE A 57 -45.41 -9.25 11.39
N THR A 58 -45.62 -10.48 11.85
CA THR A 58 -45.11 -10.92 13.17
C THR A 58 -43.75 -11.60 13.04
N VAL A 59 -43.01 -11.69 14.15
CA VAL A 59 -41.77 -12.48 14.22
C VAL A 59 -42.05 -13.97 13.96
N GLU A 60 -43.23 -14.47 14.33
CA GLU A 60 -43.63 -15.86 14.08
C GLU A 60 -43.85 -16.13 12.58
N ASP A 61 -44.43 -15.19 11.83
CA ASP A 61 -44.54 -15.29 10.37
C ASP A 61 -43.17 -15.36 9.69
N LEU A 62 -42.25 -14.49 10.13
CA LEU A 62 -40.86 -14.43 9.64
C LEU A 62 -40.12 -15.74 9.92
N LEU A 63 -40.25 -16.32 11.13
CA LEU A 63 -39.63 -17.59 11.50
C LEU A 63 -40.23 -18.77 10.73
N ASN A 64 -41.55 -18.81 10.54
CA ASN A 64 -42.24 -19.84 9.75
C ASN A 64 -41.84 -19.80 8.27
N PHE A 65 -41.60 -18.61 7.73
CA PHE A 65 -41.08 -18.40 6.38
C PHE A 65 -39.61 -18.80 6.26
N MET A 66 -38.76 -18.36 7.21
CA MET A 66 -37.34 -18.74 7.28
C MET A 66 -37.11 -20.25 7.46
N GLY A 67 -38.04 -20.98 8.08
CA GLY A 67 -38.01 -22.43 8.24
C GLY A 67 -38.32 -23.23 6.96
N ARG A 68 -38.09 -22.66 5.78
CA ARG A 68 -38.28 -23.30 4.46
C ARG A 68 -36.92 -23.46 3.78
N ASP A 69 -36.63 -24.65 3.26
CA ASP A 69 -35.32 -24.98 2.68
C ASP A 69 -34.90 -24.00 1.57
N TRP A 70 -35.82 -23.64 0.67
CA TRP A 70 -35.56 -22.68 -0.42
C TRP A 70 -35.22 -21.26 0.07
N VAL A 71 -35.68 -20.86 1.27
CA VAL A 71 -35.35 -19.55 1.85
C VAL A 71 -33.90 -19.52 2.32
N ALA A 72 -33.41 -20.65 2.88
CA ALA A 72 -32.01 -20.82 3.25
C ALA A 72 -31.06 -20.91 2.05
N GLU A 73 -31.53 -21.36 0.89
CA GLU A 73 -30.78 -21.36 -0.36
C GLU A 73 -30.72 -19.98 -1.05
N ARG A 74 -31.78 -19.16 -0.92
CA ARG A 74 -31.98 -17.93 -1.70
C ARG A 74 -31.70 -16.63 -0.94
N HIS A 75 -31.73 -16.64 0.39
CA HIS A 75 -31.57 -15.45 1.24
C HIS A 75 -30.56 -15.69 2.37
N SER A 76 -29.86 -14.63 2.77
CA SER A 76 -28.98 -14.66 3.95
C SER A 76 -29.70 -14.03 5.14
N ALA A 77 -30.13 -14.86 6.10
CA ALA A 77 -30.75 -14.43 7.35
C ALA A 77 -29.93 -14.99 8.54
N ASN A 78 -29.29 -14.09 9.28
CA ASN A 78 -28.26 -14.43 10.26
C ASN A 78 -28.68 -14.01 11.67
N TRP A 79 -28.44 -14.89 12.64
CA TRP A 79 -28.65 -14.57 14.06
C TRP A 79 -27.37 -14.00 14.64
N LEU A 80 -27.31 -12.70 14.91
CA LEU A 80 -26.13 -12.11 15.56
C LEU A 80 -26.47 -11.69 16.99
N PRO A 81 -25.52 -11.79 17.93
CA PRO A 81 -25.70 -11.29 19.29
C PRO A 81 -25.67 -9.77 19.23
N GLY A 82 -26.70 -9.12 19.79
CA GLY A 82 -26.74 -7.69 20.00
C GLY A 82 -25.67 -7.23 21.00
N PRO A 83 -25.53 -5.91 21.21
CA PRO A 83 -24.49 -5.32 22.06
C PRO A 83 -24.45 -5.88 23.49
N ASN A 84 -25.59 -6.32 24.04
CA ASN A 84 -25.70 -6.88 25.39
C ASN A 84 -25.87 -8.42 25.39
N GLY A 85 -25.70 -9.07 24.24
CA GLY A 85 -25.79 -10.53 24.07
C GLY A 85 -27.18 -11.07 23.73
N GLU A 86 -28.20 -10.22 23.57
CA GLU A 86 -29.53 -10.67 23.11
C GLU A 86 -29.49 -11.23 21.67
N PRO A 87 -30.26 -12.27 21.32
CA PRO A 87 -30.33 -12.76 19.95
C PRO A 87 -31.11 -11.78 19.07
N ARG A 88 -30.48 -11.28 18.00
CA ARG A 88 -31.12 -10.41 17.00
C ARG A 88 -31.10 -11.05 15.61
N ILE A 89 -32.14 -10.80 14.81
CA ILE A 89 -32.22 -11.29 13.42
C ILE A 89 -31.70 -10.20 12.47
N PHE A 90 -30.67 -10.54 11.69
CA PHE A 90 -30.16 -9.74 10.60
C PHE A 90 -30.65 -10.30 9.28
N LEU A 91 -31.55 -9.56 8.63
CA LEU A 91 -32.06 -9.84 7.31
C LEU A 91 -31.18 -9.11 6.28
N ALA A 92 -30.53 -9.86 5.38
CA ALA A 92 -29.73 -9.25 4.32
C ALA A 92 -30.56 -9.04 3.05
N VAL A 93 -30.32 -7.90 2.39
CA VAL A 93 -30.60 -7.74 0.95
C VAL A 93 -29.38 -8.25 0.21
N VAL A 94 -29.57 -9.27 -0.63
CA VAL A 94 -28.47 -9.93 -1.37
C VAL A 94 -28.62 -9.61 -2.85
N ALA A 95 -27.53 -9.16 -3.49
CA ALA A 95 -27.53 -8.84 -4.90
C ALA A 95 -26.21 -9.20 -5.58
N ASN A 96 -26.31 -9.68 -6.82
CA ASN A 96 -25.15 -9.93 -7.67
C ASN A 96 -24.77 -8.65 -8.43
N LEU A 97 -23.62 -8.07 -8.09
CA LEU A 97 -23.04 -6.96 -8.83
C LEU A 97 -22.58 -7.43 -10.22
N THR A 98 -22.88 -6.62 -11.25
CA THR A 98 -22.33 -6.78 -12.62
C THR A 98 -20.84 -6.48 -12.69
N ALA A 99 -20.32 -5.71 -11.73
CA ALA A 99 -18.92 -5.36 -11.63
C ALA A 99 -18.09 -6.57 -11.17
N SER A 100 -17.09 -6.95 -11.97
CA SER A 100 -16.07 -7.93 -11.56
C SER A 100 -15.38 -7.50 -10.26
N ARG A 101 -14.91 -8.47 -9.46
CA ARG A 101 -14.06 -8.22 -8.27
C ARG A 101 -12.83 -7.36 -8.61
N TYR A 102 -12.37 -7.43 -9.87
CA TYR A 102 -11.22 -6.68 -10.39
C TYR A 102 -11.60 -5.40 -11.16
N ALA A 103 -12.83 -4.89 -11.03
CA ALA A 103 -13.27 -3.67 -11.69
C ALA A 103 -12.35 -2.46 -11.39
N GLN A 104 -12.45 -1.40 -12.20
CA GLN A 104 -11.68 -0.17 -11.97
C GLN A 104 -12.20 0.58 -10.73
N SER A 105 -11.38 1.50 -10.21
CA SER A 105 -11.64 2.19 -8.94
C SER A 105 -12.87 3.09 -8.98
N ASP A 106 -13.14 3.70 -10.14
CA ASP A 106 -14.33 4.49 -10.44
C ASP A 106 -15.60 3.64 -10.39
N VAL A 107 -15.60 2.43 -10.97
CA VAL A 107 -16.73 1.50 -10.90
C VAL A 107 -17.02 1.12 -9.44
N ARG A 108 -15.98 0.80 -8.65
CA ARG A 108 -16.11 0.53 -7.21
C ARG A 108 -16.69 1.71 -6.44
N GLN A 109 -16.21 2.93 -6.72
CA GLN A 109 -16.67 4.14 -6.05
C GLN A 109 -18.10 4.51 -6.43
N ASN A 110 -18.47 4.42 -7.71
CA ASN A 110 -19.84 4.67 -8.16
C ASN A 110 -20.84 3.70 -7.51
N SER A 111 -20.51 2.40 -7.41
CA SER A 111 -21.34 1.43 -6.68
C SER A 111 -21.37 1.69 -5.16
N LEU A 112 -20.28 2.20 -4.57
CA LEU A 112 -20.25 2.58 -3.15
C LEU A 112 -21.12 3.82 -2.90
N ASP A 113 -20.99 4.87 -3.71
CA ASP A 113 -21.78 6.09 -3.62
C ASP A 113 -23.27 5.81 -3.85
N ALA A 114 -23.61 4.95 -4.82
CA ALA A 114 -24.98 4.49 -5.06
C ALA A 114 -25.53 3.67 -3.87
N TRP A 115 -24.70 2.82 -3.26
CA TRP A 115 -25.06 2.10 -2.04
C TRP A 115 -25.27 3.04 -0.84
N THR A 116 -24.37 4.00 -0.61
CA THR A 116 -24.52 5.01 0.44
C THR A 116 -25.77 5.85 0.21
N ARG A 117 -26.05 6.31 -1.02
CA ARG A 117 -27.31 6.99 -1.34
C ARG A 117 -28.54 6.12 -1.10
N LEU A 118 -28.50 4.83 -1.43
CA LEU A 118 -29.60 3.90 -1.15
C LEU A 118 -29.87 3.79 0.36
N VAL A 119 -28.81 3.67 1.16
CA VAL A 119 -28.91 3.63 2.64
C VAL A 119 -29.42 4.97 3.18
N ASP A 120 -28.85 6.10 2.77
CA ASP A 120 -29.26 7.44 3.21
C ASP A 120 -30.73 7.74 2.85
N ASP A 121 -31.14 7.45 1.61
CA ASP A 121 -32.52 7.65 1.16
C ASP A 121 -33.50 6.69 1.86
N GLY A 122 -33.15 5.41 2.01
CA GLY A 122 -34.03 4.43 2.63
C GLY A 122 -34.14 4.57 4.15
N VAL A 123 -33.05 4.97 4.83
CA VAL A 123 -33.08 5.36 6.25
C VAL A 123 -33.83 6.67 6.44
N GLY A 124 -33.59 7.67 5.58
CA GLY A 124 -34.21 9.00 5.68
C GLY A 124 -35.69 9.07 5.29
N THR A 125 -36.19 8.15 4.46
CA THR A 125 -37.61 8.11 4.04
C THR A 125 -38.49 7.16 4.83
N ALA A 126 -37.93 6.11 5.43
CA ALA A 126 -38.71 5.04 6.04
C ALA A 126 -38.76 5.04 7.58
N MET A 127 -38.01 5.91 8.27
CA MET A 127 -37.94 5.91 9.73
C MET A 127 -38.25 7.30 10.35
N PRO A 128 -39.09 7.40 11.40
CA PRO A 128 -39.01 8.53 12.34
C PRO A 128 -37.62 8.53 13.00
N PRO A 129 -37.16 9.63 13.63
CA PRO A 129 -35.79 9.73 14.15
C PRO A 129 -35.52 8.67 15.23
N LEU A 130 -34.93 7.56 14.78
CA LEU A 130 -34.49 6.47 15.62
C LEU A 130 -33.11 6.79 16.22
N ASP A 131 -32.81 6.09 17.31
CA ASP A 131 -31.53 6.18 18.02
C ASP A 131 -30.35 6.01 17.03
N PRO A 132 -29.33 6.89 17.06
CA PRO A 132 -28.12 6.76 16.24
C PRO A 132 -27.52 5.35 16.23
N ALA A 133 -27.67 4.59 17.33
CA ALA A 133 -27.22 3.20 17.45
C ALA A 133 -27.83 2.22 16.41
N ILE A 134 -28.91 2.58 15.71
CA ILE A 134 -29.53 1.74 14.66
C ILE A 134 -28.97 2.06 13.26
N ALA A 135 -28.56 3.31 12.99
CA ALA A 135 -27.91 3.68 11.72
C ALA A 135 -26.60 2.90 11.52
N ASP A 136 -25.85 2.69 12.61
CA ASP A 136 -24.63 1.87 12.64
C ASP A 136 -24.87 0.36 12.34
N THR A 137 -26.13 -0.10 12.24
CA THR A 137 -26.46 -1.52 11.97
C THR A 137 -26.64 -1.87 10.48
N VAL A 138 -26.62 -0.88 9.58
CA VAL A 138 -26.77 -1.10 8.12
C VAL A 138 -25.40 -1.09 7.44
N ALA A 139 -24.70 -2.23 7.48
CA ALA A 139 -23.37 -2.39 6.89
C ALA A 139 -23.40 -3.28 5.62
N PRO A 140 -22.67 -2.92 4.54
CA PRO A 140 -22.56 -3.77 3.34
C PRO A 140 -21.71 -5.02 3.63
N THR A 141 -22.25 -6.20 3.36
CA THR A 141 -21.60 -7.50 3.64
C THR A 141 -20.54 -7.92 2.63
N ASN A 142 -20.44 -7.23 1.48
CA ASN A 142 -19.36 -7.44 0.49
C ASN A 142 -18.07 -6.71 0.90
N GLU A 143 -17.54 -7.08 2.08
CA GLU A 143 -16.42 -6.42 2.76
C GLU A 143 -15.29 -6.07 1.78
N TRP A 144 -14.77 -7.04 1.02
CA TRP A 144 -13.59 -6.84 0.17
C TRP A 144 -13.79 -5.86 -0.99
N PHE A 145 -14.96 -5.79 -1.62
CA PHE A 145 -15.19 -4.90 -2.77
C PHE A 145 -15.27 -3.44 -2.31
N PHE A 146 -16.05 -3.17 -1.27
CA PHE A 146 -16.24 -1.83 -0.73
C PHE A 146 -15.06 -1.38 0.12
N LEU A 147 -14.45 -2.24 0.94
CA LEU A 147 -13.23 -1.94 1.70
C LEU A 147 -12.06 -1.57 0.78
N TRP A 148 -11.89 -2.28 -0.35
CA TRP A 148 -10.87 -1.93 -1.33
C TRP A 148 -11.21 -0.61 -2.05
N GLY A 149 -12.49 -0.34 -2.32
CA GLY A 149 -12.97 0.97 -2.79
C GLY A 149 -12.57 2.09 -1.83
N ILE A 150 -12.99 2.00 -0.56
CA ILE A 150 -12.69 2.96 0.51
C ILE A 150 -11.18 3.14 0.65
N THR A 151 -10.41 2.04 0.70
CA THR A 151 -8.95 2.05 0.80
C THR A 151 -8.32 2.82 -0.37
N GLN A 152 -8.78 2.61 -1.60
CA GLN A 152 -8.30 3.36 -2.77
C GLN A 152 -8.64 4.86 -2.70
N ALA A 153 -9.83 5.23 -2.21
CA ALA A 153 -10.18 6.63 -2.00
C ALA A 153 -9.33 7.28 -0.91
N SER A 154 -9.15 6.62 0.24
CA SER A 154 -8.29 7.08 1.34
C SER A 154 -6.83 7.20 0.91
N LEU A 155 -6.29 6.27 0.11
CA LEU A 155 -4.94 6.36 -0.44
C LEU A 155 -4.78 7.55 -1.40
N ARG A 156 -5.79 7.80 -2.26
CA ARG A 156 -5.79 8.93 -3.19
C ARG A 156 -5.87 10.27 -2.46
N SER A 157 -6.75 10.41 -1.47
CA SER A 157 -6.89 11.64 -0.70
C SER A 157 -5.66 11.90 0.18
N ALA A 158 -5.15 10.88 0.88
CA ALA A 158 -3.91 10.98 1.66
C ALA A 158 -2.72 11.38 0.78
N ALA A 159 -2.55 10.80 -0.41
CA ALA A 159 -1.46 11.16 -1.32
C ALA A 159 -1.50 12.64 -1.74
N LEU A 160 -2.68 13.17 -2.06
CA LEU A 160 -2.86 14.57 -2.45
C LEU A 160 -2.67 15.53 -1.26
N VAL A 161 -3.26 15.21 -0.10
CA VAL A 161 -3.17 16.05 1.11
C VAL A 161 -1.74 16.10 1.63
N SER A 162 -1.06 14.96 1.74
CA SER A 162 0.35 14.90 2.16
C SER A 162 1.26 15.67 1.20
N ALA A 163 1.10 15.52 -0.12
CA ALA A 163 1.90 16.28 -1.09
C ALA A 163 1.69 17.80 -0.96
N ALA A 164 0.45 18.25 -0.76
CA ALA A 164 0.13 19.67 -0.57
C ALA A 164 0.70 20.22 0.76
N LEU A 165 0.57 19.48 1.86
CA LEU A 165 1.12 19.85 3.17
C LEU A 165 2.65 19.88 3.16
N SER A 166 3.30 18.89 2.54
CA SER A 166 4.76 18.87 2.39
C SER A 166 5.24 20.06 1.54
N LEU A 167 4.57 20.40 0.44
CA LEU A 167 4.94 21.54 -0.39
C LEU A 167 4.78 22.87 0.36
N LEU A 168 3.69 23.01 1.13
CA LEU A 168 3.46 24.17 2.00
C LEU A 168 4.58 24.29 3.04
N LEU A 169 4.90 23.20 3.75
CA LEU A 169 5.94 23.17 4.76
C LEU A 169 7.32 23.51 4.19
N SER A 170 7.72 22.90 3.07
CA SER A 170 8.98 23.20 2.37
C SER A 170 9.04 24.67 1.94
N THR A 171 7.94 25.23 1.45
CA THR A 171 7.85 26.64 1.05
C THR A 171 7.99 27.58 2.26
N CYS A 172 7.38 27.24 3.40
CA CYS A 172 7.54 27.98 4.65
C CYS A 172 8.98 27.93 5.19
N VAL A 173 9.65 26.77 5.12
CA VAL A 173 11.06 26.62 5.51
C VAL A 173 11.94 27.51 4.64
N VAL A 174 11.80 27.45 3.31
CA VAL A 174 12.57 28.32 2.40
C VAL A 174 12.27 29.81 2.64
N ALA A 175 11.02 30.18 2.92
CA ALA A 175 10.66 31.56 3.24
C ALA A 175 11.31 32.06 4.54
N TRP A 176 11.36 31.21 5.57
CA TRP A 176 11.99 31.54 6.85
C TRP A 176 13.52 31.66 6.73
N VAL A 177 14.14 30.69 6.07
CA VAL A 177 15.60 30.55 5.95
C VAL A 177 16.19 31.59 4.99
N THR A 178 15.60 31.77 3.79
CA THR A 178 16.14 32.70 2.78
C THR A 178 15.69 34.15 2.98
N ARG A 179 14.58 34.37 3.72
CA ARG A 179 13.88 35.67 3.86
C ARG A 179 13.60 36.40 2.53
N SER A 180 13.60 35.69 1.40
CA SER A 180 13.56 36.28 0.06
C SER A 180 12.21 36.05 -0.64
N LEU A 181 11.42 37.12 -0.75
CA LEU A 181 10.13 37.10 -1.47
C LEU A 181 10.27 36.87 -3.00
N VAL A 182 11.50 36.85 -3.53
CA VAL A 182 11.79 36.45 -4.93
C VAL A 182 11.92 34.95 -5.04
N LEU A 183 12.67 34.35 -4.12
CA LEU A 183 13.14 32.98 -4.25
C LEU A 183 12.08 31.96 -3.86
N VAL A 184 11.23 32.29 -2.88
CA VAL A 184 10.10 31.48 -2.42
C VAL A 184 9.15 31.04 -3.57
N PRO A 185 8.60 31.94 -4.41
CA PRO A 185 7.73 31.52 -5.51
C PRO A 185 8.48 30.75 -6.60
N ILE A 186 9.77 31.01 -6.84
CA ILE A 186 10.59 30.28 -7.80
C ILE A 186 10.85 28.85 -7.31
N PHE A 187 11.18 28.68 -6.03
CA PHE A 187 11.32 27.38 -5.37
C PHE A 187 10.02 26.58 -5.42
N CYS A 188 8.88 27.19 -5.08
CA CYS A 188 7.58 26.53 -5.13
C CYS A 188 7.23 26.07 -6.56
N LEU A 189 7.46 26.90 -7.57
CA LEU A 189 7.29 26.52 -8.98
C LEU A 189 8.23 25.37 -9.39
N SER A 190 9.49 25.41 -8.95
CA SER A 190 10.46 24.32 -9.19
C SER A 190 9.98 22.99 -8.61
N MET A 191 9.46 23.00 -7.37
CA MET A 191 8.91 21.80 -6.71
C MET A 191 7.64 21.28 -7.41
N LEU A 192 6.75 22.16 -7.88
CA LEU A 192 5.59 21.78 -8.68
C LEU A 192 5.99 21.12 -10.01
N CYS A 193 7.03 21.63 -10.67
CA CYS A 193 7.58 21.02 -11.88
C CYS A 193 8.20 19.65 -11.61
N ILE A 194 8.94 19.47 -10.52
CA ILE A 194 9.48 18.15 -10.11
C ILE A 194 8.36 17.16 -9.83
N LEU A 195 7.33 17.57 -9.08
CA LEU A 195 6.17 16.73 -8.78
C LEU A 195 5.44 16.28 -10.05
N ALA A 196 5.14 17.22 -10.94
CA ALA A 196 4.44 16.94 -12.20
C ALA A 196 5.26 16.05 -13.14
N THR A 197 6.57 16.28 -13.27
CA THR A 197 7.43 15.47 -14.15
C THR A 197 7.70 14.07 -13.60
N THR A 198 7.87 13.92 -12.28
CA THR A 198 8.05 12.60 -11.63
C THR A 198 6.78 11.75 -11.76
N ILE A 199 5.60 12.32 -11.46
CA ILE A 199 4.31 11.62 -11.63
C ILE A 199 4.07 11.30 -13.11
N GLY A 200 4.36 12.24 -14.02
CA GLY A 200 4.27 12.01 -15.46
C GLY A 200 5.17 10.86 -15.94
N ALA A 201 6.40 10.75 -15.42
CA ALA A 201 7.30 9.65 -15.71
C ALA A 201 6.79 8.30 -15.16
N MET A 202 6.24 8.26 -13.93
CA MET A 202 5.62 7.06 -13.36
C MET A 202 4.47 6.56 -14.24
N VAL A 203 3.59 7.46 -14.70
CA VAL A 203 2.48 7.14 -15.60
C VAL A 203 2.99 6.70 -16.99
N ALA A 204 4.05 7.32 -17.52
CA ALA A 204 4.65 6.94 -18.81
C ALA A 204 5.30 5.55 -18.78
N VAL A 205 5.84 5.11 -17.64
CA VAL A 205 6.30 3.71 -17.41
C VAL A 205 5.11 2.74 -17.25
N GLY A 206 3.87 3.25 -17.26
CA GLY A 206 2.64 2.46 -17.21
C GLY A 206 2.23 2.05 -15.80
N TRP A 207 2.62 2.81 -14.77
CA TRP A 207 2.21 2.53 -13.39
C TRP A 207 0.77 2.99 -13.14
N THR A 208 -0.04 2.09 -12.58
CA THR A 208 -1.39 2.37 -12.08
C THR A 208 -1.34 2.80 -10.61
N LEU A 209 -2.29 3.64 -10.17
CA LEU A 209 -2.37 4.07 -8.77
C LEU A 209 -2.72 2.90 -7.84
N GLY A 210 -1.74 2.41 -7.08
CA GLY A 210 -1.91 1.46 -5.98
C GLY A 210 -1.31 1.99 -4.67
N THR A 211 -1.28 1.14 -3.63
CA THR A 211 -0.76 1.50 -2.30
C THR A 211 0.71 1.94 -2.34
N LEU A 212 1.54 1.26 -3.14
CA LEU A 212 2.96 1.60 -3.28
C LEU A 212 3.14 2.95 -3.98
N GLU A 213 2.41 3.17 -5.06
CA GLU A 213 2.45 4.40 -5.84
C GLU A 213 1.94 5.59 -5.03
N ALA A 214 0.90 5.39 -4.21
CA ALA A 214 0.42 6.40 -3.27
C ALA A 214 1.48 6.76 -2.21
N VAL A 215 2.23 5.80 -1.67
CA VAL A 215 3.37 6.08 -0.76
C VAL A 215 4.50 6.81 -1.50
N CYS A 216 4.82 6.41 -2.73
CA CYS A 216 5.83 7.08 -3.56
C CYS A 216 5.46 8.56 -3.80
N ILE A 217 4.21 8.86 -4.18
CA ILE A 217 3.72 10.23 -4.41
C ILE A 217 3.89 11.10 -3.17
N GLN A 218 3.61 10.56 -1.97
CA GLN A 218 3.80 11.27 -0.70
C GLN A 218 5.28 11.60 -0.43
N LEU A 219 6.20 10.74 -0.86
CA LEU A 219 7.64 10.90 -0.66
C LEU A 219 8.30 11.84 -1.68
N ILE A 220 7.70 12.10 -2.85
CA ILE A 220 8.30 12.94 -3.92
C ILE A 220 8.80 14.27 -3.35
N VAL A 221 7.93 15.00 -2.64
CA VAL A 221 8.25 16.35 -2.17
C VAL A 221 9.41 16.33 -1.17
N GLY A 222 9.40 15.41 -0.20
CA GLY A 222 10.46 15.30 0.80
C GLY A 222 11.80 14.88 0.20
N VAL A 223 11.81 13.86 -0.68
CA VAL A 223 13.03 13.34 -1.32
C VAL A 223 13.61 14.34 -2.33
N ALA A 224 12.77 15.10 -3.03
CA ALA A 224 13.23 16.08 -4.01
C ALA A 224 13.61 17.45 -3.43
N ALA A 225 13.02 17.87 -2.31
CA ALA A 225 13.19 19.24 -1.80
C ALA A 225 14.60 19.55 -1.30
N ASP A 226 15.33 18.55 -0.80
CA ASP A 226 16.66 18.72 -0.19
C ASP A 226 17.63 19.52 -1.09
N VAL A 227 17.84 19.05 -2.32
CA VAL A 227 18.69 19.72 -3.31
C VAL A 227 18.19 21.13 -3.63
N ALA A 228 16.88 21.32 -3.78
CA ALA A 228 16.29 22.62 -4.10
C ALA A 228 16.39 23.62 -2.93
N ILE A 229 16.32 23.15 -1.69
CA ILE A 229 16.50 23.96 -0.47
C ILE A 229 17.95 24.41 -0.36
N HIS A 230 18.92 23.49 -0.52
CA HIS A 230 20.35 23.81 -0.44
C HIS A 230 20.80 24.82 -1.50
N VAL A 231 20.37 24.64 -2.76
CA VAL A 231 20.67 25.62 -3.83
C VAL A 231 19.98 26.96 -3.56
N ALA A 232 18.71 26.97 -3.11
CA ALA A 232 18.03 28.22 -2.77
C ALA A 232 18.73 28.94 -1.59
N PHE A 233 19.13 28.22 -0.56
CA PHE A 233 19.78 28.81 0.61
C PHE A 233 21.12 29.47 0.26
N SER A 234 22.05 28.76 -0.39
CA SER A 234 23.36 29.33 -0.73
C SER A 234 23.24 30.52 -1.71
N ILE A 235 22.28 30.50 -2.65
CA ILE A 235 21.98 31.68 -3.49
C ILE A 235 21.52 32.87 -2.63
N ALA A 236 20.68 32.65 -1.63
CA ALA A 236 20.19 33.72 -0.75
C ALA A 236 21.30 34.27 0.17
N GLU A 237 22.13 33.39 0.74
CA GLU A 237 23.29 33.74 1.56
C GLU A 237 24.30 34.59 0.80
N HIS A 238 24.59 34.23 -0.46
CA HIS A 238 25.43 34.98 -1.38
C HIS A 238 24.76 36.23 -1.99
N GLY A 239 23.84 36.87 -1.27
CA GLY A 239 23.21 38.13 -1.68
C GLY A 239 22.41 38.03 -3.00
N MET A 240 21.85 36.85 -3.29
CA MET A 240 21.22 36.48 -4.57
C MET A 240 22.20 36.35 -5.76
N VAL A 241 23.52 36.33 -5.55
CA VAL A 241 24.52 36.12 -6.63
C VAL A 241 24.56 34.64 -7.04
N VAL A 242 23.72 34.30 -8.02
CA VAL A 242 23.44 32.92 -8.45
C VAL A 242 24.71 32.11 -8.79
N ARG A 243 25.72 32.72 -9.43
CA ARG A 243 26.95 32.01 -9.80
C ARG A 243 27.75 31.55 -8.59
N THR A 244 27.90 32.40 -7.58
CA THR A 244 28.74 32.11 -6.41
C THR A 244 28.06 31.05 -5.54
N GLY A 245 26.79 31.26 -5.20
CA GLY A 245 26.04 30.30 -4.37
C GLY A 245 25.88 28.93 -5.04
N LEU A 246 25.70 28.87 -6.37
CA LEU A 246 25.66 27.57 -7.04
C LEU A 246 27.03 26.86 -7.01
N LEU A 247 28.14 27.58 -7.26
CA LEU A 247 29.48 26.97 -7.29
C LEU A 247 29.94 26.45 -5.92
N GLU A 248 29.50 27.06 -4.83
CA GLU A 248 29.80 26.60 -3.47
C GLU A 248 29.15 25.24 -3.16
N ILE A 249 27.87 25.05 -3.51
CA ILE A 249 27.07 23.91 -3.04
C ILE A 249 26.97 22.75 -4.04
N ILE A 250 27.31 22.98 -5.32
CA ILE A 250 27.08 22.00 -6.41
C ILE A 250 27.81 20.67 -6.21
N GLU A 251 29.02 20.66 -5.66
CA GLU A 251 29.79 19.42 -5.46
C GLU A 251 29.11 18.49 -4.44
N ALA A 252 28.68 19.04 -3.29
CA ALA A 252 27.96 18.30 -2.26
C ALA A 252 26.61 17.79 -2.77
N VAL A 253 25.85 18.65 -3.45
CA VAL A 253 24.55 18.31 -4.06
C VAL A 253 24.67 17.17 -5.08
N VAL A 254 25.66 17.24 -5.98
CA VAL A 254 25.84 16.21 -7.01
C VAL A 254 26.31 14.89 -6.38
N ALA A 255 27.19 14.94 -5.37
CA ALA A 255 27.64 13.74 -4.66
C ALA A 255 26.48 13.02 -3.92
N ALA A 256 25.65 13.76 -3.19
CA ALA A 256 24.48 13.22 -2.49
C ALA A 256 23.44 12.63 -3.48
N ALA A 257 23.22 13.31 -4.61
CA ALA A 257 22.29 12.84 -5.62
C ALA A 257 22.79 11.57 -6.33
N VAL A 258 24.09 11.50 -6.68
CA VAL A 258 24.72 10.31 -7.28
C VAL A 258 24.64 9.09 -6.35
N SER A 259 24.90 9.25 -5.05
CA SER A 259 24.80 8.12 -4.11
C SER A 259 23.36 7.58 -3.99
N THR A 260 22.37 8.47 -3.96
CA THR A 260 20.95 8.10 -3.90
C THR A 260 20.47 7.43 -5.20
N MET A 261 20.89 7.95 -6.36
CA MET A 261 20.61 7.33 -7.67
C MET A 261 21.27 5.95 -7.79
N LEU A 262 22.52 5.78 -7.31
CA LEU A 262 23.21 4.50 -7.30
C LEU A 262 22.52 3.48 -6.39
N ALA A 263 22.05 3.89 -5.21
CA ALA A 263 21.22 3.04 -4.34
C ALA A 263 19.92 2.60 -5.05
N GLY A 264 19.25 3.52 -5.75
CA GLY A 264 18.09 3.21 -6.59
C GLY A 264 18.38 2.18 -7.67
N VAL A 265 19.52 2.30 -8.37
CA VAL A 265 19.99 1.32 -9.36
C VAL A 265 20.24 -0.06 -8.75
N VAL A 266 20.87 -0.14 -7.57
CA VAL A 266 21.07 -1.43 -6.88
C VAL A 266 19.75 -2.10 -6.50
N LEU A 267 18.76 -1.32 -6.04
CA LEU A 267 17.42 -1.83 -5.72
C LEU A 267 16.68 -2.41 -6.95
N CYS A 268 16.94 -1.91 -8.15
CA CYS A 268 16.36 -2.44 -9.39
C CYS A 268 16.77 -3.88 -9.73
N PHE A 269 17.86 -4.41 -9.17
CA PHE A 269 18.31 -5.80 -9.37
C PHE A 269 17.70 -6.79 -8.36
N THR A 270 16.80 -6.35 -7.49
CA THR A 270 16.12 -7.22 -6.52
C THR A 270 14.96 -7.99 -7.14
N THR A 271 14.56 -9.10 -6.53
CA THR A 271 13.44 -9.94 -7.00
C THR A 271 12.07 -9.50 -6.49
N ILE A 272 12.02 -8.63 -5.48
CA ILE A 272 10.77 -8.19 -4.85
C ILE A 272 10.28 -6.91 -5.55
N THR A 273 9.09 -6.98 -6.15
CA THR A 273 8.47 -5.88 -6.92
C THR A 273 8.44 -4.54 -6.18
N PHE A 274 8.32 -4.56 -4.85
CA PHE A 274 8.41 -3.36 -4.01
C PHE A 274 9.74 -2.63 -4.21
N PHE A 275 10.87 -3.33 -4.06
CA PHE A 275 12.20 -2.73 -4.16
C PHE A 275 12.53 -2.30 -5.60
N VAL A 276 12.13 -3.08 -6.61
CA VAL A 276 12.32 -2.70 -8.03
C VAL A 276 11.58 -1.42 -8.38
N LYS A 277 10.30 -1.29 -7.96
CA LYS A 277 9.55 -0.04 -8.15
C LYS A 277 10.18 1.10 -7.35
N PHE A 278 10.44 0.90 -6.06
CA PHE A 278 10.99 1.94 -5.19
C PHE A 278 12.37 2.45 -5.65
N GLY A 279 13.22 1.55 -6.17
CA GLY A 279 14.52 1.91 -6.76
C GLY A 279 14.38 2.80 -8.00
N LEU A 280 13.50 2.46 -8.93
CA LEU A 280 13.20 3.28 -10.10
C LEU A 280 12.59 4.64 -9.70
N PHE A 281 11.69 4.64 -8.71
CA PHE A 281 11.11 5.86 -8.14
C PHE A 281 12.18 6.81 -7.58
N LEU A 282 13.12 6.32 -6.77
CA LEU A 282 14.21 7.14 -6.23
C LEU A 282 15.10 7.71 -7.35
N PHE A 283 15.48 6.87 -8.32
CA PHE A 283 16.31 7.28 -9.45
C PHE A 283 15.67 8.41 -10.28
N LEU A 284 14.37 8.26 -10.62
CA LEU A 284 13.62 9.28 -11.36
C LEU A 284 13.44 10.56 -10.54
N THR A 285 13.02 10.45 -9.28
CA THR A 285 12.76 11.60 -8.40
C THR A 285 14.02 12.45 -8.19
N ILE A 286 15.15 11.82 -7.86
CA ILE A 286 16.41 12.54 -7.65
C ILE A 286 16.93 13.14 -8.95
N GLY A 287 16.90 12.41 -10.08
CA GLY A 287 17.36 12.94 -11.36
C GLY A 287 16.54 14.14 -11.85
N THR A 288 15.20 14.11 -11.69
CA THR A 288 14.36 15.30 -11.94
C THR A 288 14.63 16.44 -10.96
N SER A 289 14.87 16.13 -9.67
CA SER A 289 15.23 17.15 -8.67
C SER A 289 16.50 17.90 -9.07
N ILE A 290 17.60 17.20 -9.41
CA ILE A 290 18.83 17.86 -9.90
C ILE A 290 18.52 18.76 -11.09
N ALA A 291 17.79 18.25 -12.10
CA ALA A 291 17.50 19.00 -13.32
C ALA A 291 16.78 20.32 -13.04
N PHE A 292 15.75 20.31 -12.17
CA PHE A 292 15.03 21.54 -11.84
C PHE A 292 15.76 22.42 -10.82
N ALA A 293 16.38 21.84 -9.79
CA ALA A 293 17.06 22.59 -8.73
C ALA A 293 18.39 23.23 -9.17
N VAL A 294 19.18 22.56 -10.04
CA VAL A 294 20.50 23.05 -10.49
C VAL A 294 20.41 23.86 -11.79
N VAL A 295 19.39 23.63 -12.64
CA VAL A 295 19.23 24.36 -13.91
C VAL A 295 18.07 25.36 -13.85
N PHE A 296 16.85 24.90 -13.58
CA PHE A 296 15.66 25.75 -13.68
C PHE A 296 15.60 26.83 -12.59
N LEU A 297 15.82 26.50 -11.32
CA LEU A 297 15.74 27.44 -10.20
C LEU A 297 16.80 28.57 -10.30
N PRO A 298 18.08 28.29 -10.59
CA PRO A 298 19.09 29.31 -10.91
C PRO A 298 18.72 30.16 -12.13
N ALA A 299 18.28 29.55 -13.24
CA ALA A 299 17.91 30.27 -14.47
C ALA A 299 16.70 31.20 -14.27
N ALA A 300 15.65 30.73 -13.58
CA ALA A 300 14.49 31.52 -13.23
C ALA A 300 14.85 32.70 -12.31
N THR A 301 15.78 32.50 -11.38
CA THR A 301 16.29 33.56 -10.50
C THR A 301 17.00 34.66 -11.31
N LEU A 302 17.88 34.29 -12.25
CA LEU A 302 18.55 35.23 -13.16
C LEU A 302 17.55 36.02 -14.02
N LEU A 303 16.52 35.36 -14.56
CA LEU A 303 15.49 36.02 -15.37
C LEU A 303 14.68 37.06 -14.56
N VAL A 304 14.29 36.73 -13.33
CA VAL A 304 13.57 37.66 -12.45
C VAL A 304 14.47 38.82 -11.99
N GLN A 305 15.76 38.58 -11.78
CA GLN A 305 16.74 39.64 -11.50
C GLN A 305 16.90 40.60 -12.69
N GLN A 306 17.05 40.08 -13.90
CA GLN A 306 17.14 40.90 -15.12
C GLN A 306 15.89 41.76 -15.31
N TRP A 307 14.69 41.20 -15.09
CA TRP A 307 13.43 41.94 -15.19
C TRP A 307 13.32 43.06 -14.15
N ARG A 308 13.72 42.80 -12.89
CA ARG A 308 13.77 43.83 -11.84
C ARG A 308 14.81 44.92 -12.12
N GLY A 309 15.96 44.57 -12.68
CA GLY A 309 16.99 45.52 -13.11
C GLY A 309 16.49 46.46 -14.22
N ALA A 310 15.82 45.91 -15.23
CA ALA A 310 15.25 46.68 -16.35
C ALA A 310 14.22 47.73 -15.89
N GLY A 311 13.42 47.43 -14.86
CA GLY A 311 12.47 48.38 -14.27
C GLY A 311 13.11 49.57 -13.54
N SER A 312 14.36 49.45 -13.08
CA SER A 312 15.08 50.50 -12.34
C SER A 312 15.59 51.62 -13.26
N VAL A 313 16.01 51.26 -14.48
CA VAL A 313 16.62 52.19 -15.46
C VAL A 313 15.66 53.34 -15.85
N HIS A 314 14.34 53.13 -15.76
CA HIS A 314 13.35 54.15 -16.12
C HIS A 314 13.13 55.24 -15.04
N ARG A 315 13.81 55.20 -13.89
CA ARG A 315 13.68 56.23 -12.81
C ARG A 315 14.88 57.17 -12.64
N ARG A 316 15.96 57.03 -13.41
CA ARG A 316 17.10 57.98 -13.43
C ARG A 316 17.29 58.67 -14.80
N ALA A 317 16.26 59.37 -15.26
CA ALA A 317 16.30 60.12 -16.52
C ALA A 317 15.53 61.45 -16.49
N THR A 318 15.78 62.32 -15.50
CA THR A 318 15.18 63.67 -15.45
C THR A 318 16.19 64.80 -15.25
N LYS A 319 16.76 65.22 -16.39
CA LYS A 319 17.27 66.56 -16.76
C LYS A 319 18.51 67.14 -16.04
N PRO A 320 19.55 67.55 -16.80
CA PRO A 320 20.61 68.42 -16.29
C PRO A 320 20.16 69.89 -16.26
N LEU A 321 20.28 70.54 -15.10
CA LEU A 321 20.04 71.99 -14.96
C LEU A 321 21.35 72.77 -15.09
N ARG A 322 21.53 73.45 -16.23
CA ARG A 322 22.61 74.43 -16.44
C ARG A 322 22.41 75.62 -15.48
N ARG A 323 23.37 75.91 -14.62
CA ARG A 323 23.62 77.26 -14.09
C ARG A 323 25.13 77.50 -14.01
N GLY A 324 25.58 78.60 -14.58
CA GLY A 324 27.01 78.85 -14.82
C GLY A 324 27.65 79.81 -13.82
N GLY A 325 28.98 79.77 -13.80
CA GLY A 325 29.82 80.93 -13.52
C GLY A 325 30.03 81.33 -12.06
N ARG A 326 31.18 80.94 -11.50
CA ARG A 326 32.27 81.90 -11.19
C ARG A 326 33.58 81.18 -10.86
N ARG A 327 34.63 81.46 -11.64
CA ARG A 327 36.01 81.11 -11.27
C ARG A 327 36.46 81.99 -10.10
N ARG A 328 37.13 81.41 -9.12
CA ARG A 328 37.97 82.15 -8.16
C ARG A 328 39.26 81.34 -7.91
N LYS A 329 40.41 81.95 -8.23
CA LYS A 329 41.78 81.44 -7.92
C LYS A 329 42.12 81.68 -6.44
N VAL A 330 43.31 81.21 -6.01
CA VAL A 330 44.19 81.59 -4.85
C VAL A 330 44.55 80.34 -3.99
N PRO A 331 45.80 80.13 -3.50
CA PRO A 331 46.97 79.66 -4.28
C PRO A 331 47.71 78.47 -3.61
N ARG A 332 48.95 78.17 -4.01
CA ARG A 332 49.85 77.18 -3.37
C ARG A 332 50.85 77.82 -2.39
N SER A 333 50.97 77.24 -1.20
CA SER A 333 52.10 77.24 -0.25
C SER A 333 51.73 76.29 0.90
N GLY A 334 52.58 75.52 1.57
CA GLY A 334 54.04 75.33 1.55
C GLY A 334 54.36 74.42 2.76
N ALA A 335 55.39 73.58 2.67
CA ALA A 335 55.88 72.72 3.77
C ALA A 335 56.67 73.57 4.82
N PRO A 336 57.19 73.04 5.97
CA PRO A 336 57.39 71.62 6.31
C PRO A 336 57.13 71.18 7.78
N ALA A 337 57.48 69.91 8.03
CA ALA A 337 57.43 69.11 9.25
C ALA A 337 58.18 69.63 10.49
N THR A 338 57.88 69.06 11.67
CA THR A 338 58.87 68.60 12.68
C THR A 338 58.28 67.66 13.77
N THR A 339 58.90 66.48 13.93
CA THR A 339 59.28 65.76 15.18
C THR A 339 58.33 65.59 16.40
N GLY A 340 58.26 64.36 16.95
CA GLY A 340 58.08 64.15 18.41
C GLY A 340 57.25 62.91 18.85
N PRO A 341 57.70 62.06 19.80
CA PRO A 341 57.07 60.76 20.16
C PRO A 341 56.61 60.69 21.65
N PRO A 342 56.37 59.50 22.27
CA PRO A 342 55.53 58.32 21.94
C PRO A 342 54.50 58.04 23.09
N LEU A 343 54.26 56.75 23.45
CA LEU A 343 53.41 56.14 24.51
C LEU A 343 52.00 55.71 24.04
N THR A 344 51.46 54.51 24.31
CA THR A 344 51.98 53.29 24.99
C THR A 344 51.19 52.05 24.55
N ASP A 345 51.75 50.85 24.83
CA ASP A 345 51.18 49.50 24.62
C ASP A 345 49.73 49.25 25.10
N VAL A 346 49.09 48.21 24.54
CA VAL A 346 48.83 46.91 25.22
C VAL A 346 48.47 45.83 24.18
N SER A 347 49.21 44.71 24.20
CA SER A 347 48.92 43.29 23.82
C SER A 347 47.87 42.94 22.73
N ALA A 348 47.95 41.86 21.93
CA ALA A 348 48.93 40.81 21.56
C ALA A 348 48.21 39.95 20.46
N SER A 349 48.78 38.98 19.70
CA SER A 349 50.10 38.33 19.60
C SER A 349 50.25 37.78 18.16
N VAL A 350 51.43 37.87 17.51
CA VAL A 350 52.42 36.78 17.31
C VAL A 350 51.81 35.54 16.59
N VAL A 351 51.84 35.49 15.25
CA VAL A 351 52.91 34.87 14.38
C VAL A 351 52.68 33.34 14.27
N GLU A 352 52.71 32.68 13.10
CA GLU A 352 53.72 32.70 12.04
C GLU A 352 53.16 32.27 10.67
N VAL A 353 53.62 32.87 9.58
CA VAL A 353 53.48 32.33 8.21
C VAL A 353 54.86 32.33 7.58
N VAL A 354 55.34 31.14 7.20
CA VAL A 354 56.65 30.94 6.58
C VAL A 354 56.58 31.29 5.10
N GLU A 355 57.61 31.99 4.62
CA GLU A 355 57.77 32.39 3.22
C GLU A 355 57.88 31.20 2.26
N LEU A 356 57.48 31.42 1.01
CA LEU A 356 58.12 30.80 -0.16
C LEU A 356 58.07 31.80 -1.33
N SER A 357 59.24 32.38 -1.59
CA SER A 357 59.78 32.87 -2.88
C SER A 357 59.08 32.33 -4.14
N SER A 358 58.99 32.99 -5.30
CA SER A 358 59.34 34.32 -5.86
C SER A 358 59.26 34.13 -7.40
N GLU A 359 59.61 35.13 -8.22
CA GLU A 359 59.59 35.12 -9.70
C GLU A 359 58.19 35.29 -10.33
N ASP A 360 57.95 36.16 -11.33
CA ASP A 360 58.62 37.41 -11.73
C ASP A 360 57.62 38.15 -12.64
N ASP A 361 57.48 39.48 -12.52
CA ASP A 361 56.67 40.28 -13.46
C ASP A 361 57.28 41.68 -13.63
N GLU A 362 57.72 42.02 -14.86
CA GLU A 362 58.23 43.35 -15.19
C GLU A 362 57.06 44.33 -15.40
N GLY A 363 56.96 45.34 -14.54
CA GLY A 363 55.82 46.25 -14.53
C GLY A 363 55.93 47.48 -15.45
N ASP A 364 54.82 48.23 -15.52
CA ASP A 364 54.87 49.69 -15.71
C ASP A 364 53.95 50.38 -14.68
N ASN A 365 54.37 51.56 -14.23
CA ASN A 365 53.82 52.29 -13.11
C ASN A 365 52.64 53.20 -13.50
N ARG A 366 51.64 53.28 -12.61
CA ARG A 366 51.00 54.56 -12.18
C ARG A 366 50.05 54.35 -11.00
N VAL A 367 50.41 54.89 -9.85
CA VAL A 367 49.50 55.08 -8.71
C VAL A 367 48.95 56.50 -8.73
N GLY A 368 47.63 56.63 -8.68
CA GLY A 368 46.92 57.85 -8.32
C GLY A 368 45.85 57.51 -7.29
N THR A 369 45.90 58.13 -6.11
CA THR A 369 44.99 57.85 -4.99
C THR A 369 43.70 58.68 -5.06
N ASP A 370 42.72 58.27 -4.26
CA ASP A 370 41.43 58.92 -3.96
C ASP A 370 40.33 58.79 -5.02
N GLY A 371 39.62 57.65 -4.95
CA GLY A 371 38.32 57.41 -5.59
C GLY A 371 37.63 56.22 -4.91
N ALA A 372 36.31 56.29 -4.71
CA ALA A 372 35.57 55.21 -4.06
C ALA A 372 35.63 53.91 -4.89
N VAL A 373 35.75 52.76 -4.22
CA VAL A 373 35.66 51.45 -4.88
C VAL A 373 34.20 51.17 -5.22
N GLU A 374 33.76 51.62 -6.40
CA GLU A 374 32.72 50.91 -7.13
C GLU A 374 33.30 49.56 -7.54
N VAL A 375 32.69 48.47 -7.07
CA VAL A 375 33.00 47.12 -7.56
C VAL A 375 32.38 47.00 -8.95
N GLU A 376 33.13 47.41 -9.96
CA GLU A 376 32.78 47.18 -11.36
C GLU A 376 32.88 45.68 -11.63
N THR A 377 31.72 45.00 -11.61
CA THR A 377 31.65 43.58 -11.93
C THR A 377 31.86 43.40 -13.43
N ASP A 378 33.10 43.09 -13.80
CA ASP A 378 33.50 42.80 -15.18
C ASP A 378 32.59 41.69 -15.77
N PRO A 379 31.86 41.94 -16.88
CA PRO A 379 30.88 41.00 -17.39
C PRO A 379 31.55 39.75 -17.95
N PHE A 380 31.60 38.69 -17.13
CA PHE A 380 32.23 37.41 -17.48
C PHE A 380 31.75 36.87 -18.83
N VAL A 381 32.62 36.95 -19.84
CA VAL A 381 32.39 36.38 -21.16
C VAL A 381 32.37 34.86 -21.02
N VAL A 382 31.16 34.29 -21.04
CA VAL A 382 30.96 32.83 -20.95
C VAL A 382 31.66 32.14 -22.12
N THR A 383 32.84 31.58 -21.87
CA THR A 383 33.65 30.93 -22.91
C THR A 383 32.87 29.78 -23.54
N ASP A 384 33.02 29.61 -24.85
CA ASP A 384 32.23 28.63 -25.60
C ASP A 384 32.55 27.18 -25.14
N ALA A 385 33.75 26.96 -24.59
CA ALA A 385 34.15 25.74 -23.91
C ALA A 385 33.31 25.41 -22.66
N TYR A 386 33.02 26.40 -21.80
CA TYR A 386 32.16 26.19 -20.62
C TYR A 386 30.71 25.90 -21.05
N ARG A 387 30.19 26.68 -22.02
CA ARG A 387 28.86 26.44 -22.62
C ARG A 387 28.75 25.05 -23.24
N ARG A 388 29.79 24.55 -23.91
CA ARG A 388 29.84 23.17 -24.42
C ARG A 388 29.87 22.14 -23.30
N ARG A 389 30.71 22.28 -22.27
CA ARG A 389 30.79 21.32 -21.15
C ARG A 389 29.45 21.16 -20.41
N VAL A 390 28.78 22.26 -20.09
CA VAL A 390 27.45 22.21 -19.43
C VAL A 390 26.38 21.62 -20.36
N ARG A 391 26.34 22.00 -21.65
CA ARG A 391 25.42 21.41 -22.62
C ARG A 391 25.65 19.91 -22.82
N VAL A 392 26.90 19.47 -22.88
CA VAL A 392 27.25 18.04 -22.98
C VAL A 392 26.85 17.30 -21.71
N GLY A 393 27.11 17.84 -20.51
CA GLY A 393 26.66 17.23 -19.25
C GLY A 393 25.14 17.05 -19.17
N VAL A 394 24.38 18.12 -19.46
CA VAL A 394 22.91 18.07 -19.49
C VAL A 394 22.39 17.12 -20.57
N ALA A 395 22.99 17.12 -21.76
CA ALA A 395 22.61 16.20 -22.84
C ALA A 395 22.93 14.74 -22.48
N VAL A 396 24.07 14.45 -21.84
CA VAL A 396 24.42 13.11 -21.39
C VAL A 396 23.41 12.60 -20.35
N VAL A 397 23.05 13.41 -19.35
CA VAL A 397 22.06 13.02 -18.34
C VAL A 397 20.66 12.84 -18.94
N ALA A 398 20.23 13.73 -19.82
CA ALA A 398 18.94 13.61 -20.51
C ALA A 398 18.89 12.36 -21.42
N VAL A 399 19.99 12.05 -22.12
CA VAL A 399 20.10 10.87 -23.00
C VAL A 399 20.19 9.58 -22.19
N THR A 400 20.93 9.53 -21.07
CA THR A 400 20.94 8.31 -20.22
C THR A 400 19.59 8.08 -19.55
N MET A 401 18.87 9.13 -19.11
CA MET A 401 17.49 8.97 -18.63
C MET A 401 16.57 8.46 -19.75
N LEU A 402 16.62 9.06 -20.94
CA LEU A 402 15.78 8.64 -22.08
C LEU A 402 16.09 7.20 -22.50
N LEU A 403 17.37 6.82 -22.59
CA LEU A 403 17.80 5.46 -22.91
C LEU A 403 17.37 4.46 -21.84
N THR A 404 17.46 4.80 -20.55
CA THR A 404 17.01 3.93 -19.45
C THR A 404 15.50 3.71 -19.51
N VAL A 405 14.71 4.77 -19.75
CA VAL A 405 13.25 4.67 -19.94
C VAL A 405 12.92 3.83 -21.18
N LEU A 406 13.63 4.00 -22.29
CA LEU A 406 13.44 3.22 -23.52
C LEU A 406 13.80 1.74 -23.33
N THR A 407 14.93 1.41 -22.70
CA THR A 407 15.33 0.00 -22.47
C THR A 407 14.38 -0.71 -21.51
N VAL A 408 13.94 -0.04 -20.43
CA VAL A 408 12.94 -0.60 -19.52
C VAL A 408 11.58 -0.73 -20.21
N GLY A 409 11.19 0.24 -21.05
CA GLY A 409 9.97 0.20 -21.85
C GLY A 409 9.93 -0.97 -22.84
N LEU A 410 11.06 -1.25 -23.52
CA LEU A 410 11.18 -2.38 -24.44
C LEU A 410 11.07 -3.74 -23.73
N VAL A 411 11.73 -3.91 -22.58
CA VAL A 411 11.60 -5.14 -21.76
C VAL A 411 10.16 -5.36 -21.28
N ARG A 412 9.42 -4.27 -20.98
CA ARG A 412 8.00 -4.34 -20.59
C ARG A 412 7.04 -4.64 -21.74
N LEU A 413 7.41 -4.37 -22.99
CA LEU A 413 6.57 -4.71 -24.15
C LEU A 413 6.55 -6.22 -24.42
N GLU A 414 7.68 -6.92 -24.22
CA GLU A 414 7.73 -8.39 -24.28
C GLU A 414 6.90 -9.03 -23.14
N GLU A 415 6.99 -8.50 -21.91
CA GLU A 415 6.15 -8.98 -20.80
C GLU A 415 4.64 -8.74 -21.03
N ARG A 416 4.25 -7.60 -21.61
CA ARG A 416 2.84 -7.31 -21.90
C ARG A 416 2.25 -8.22 -22.97
N ALA A 417 3.00 -8.51 -24.04
CA ALA A 417 2.56 -9.48 -25.07
C ALA A 417 2.33 -10.90 -24.48
N ALA A 418 3.15 -11.29 -23.50
CA ALA A 418 2.97 -12.55 -22.76
C ALA A 418 1.84 -12.53 -21.71
N ALA A 419 1.41 -11.35 -21.26
CA ALA A 419 0.33 -11.17 -20.29
C ALA A 419 -1.06 -11.06 -20.97
N GLU A 420 -1.16 -10.38 -22.11
CA GLU A 420 -2.42 -10.26 -22.88
C GLU A 420 -2.87 -11.60 -23.45
N SER A 421 -1.94 -12.45 -23.89
CA SER A 421 -2.25 -13.84 -24.28
C SER A 421 -2.68 -14.74 -23.11
N ALA A 422 -2.33 -14.39 -21.87
CA ALA A 422 -2.79 -15.10 -20.67
C ALA A 422 -4.19 -14.64 -20.21
N LEU A 423 -4.51 -13.34 -20.33
CA LEU A 423 -5.82 -12.80 -19.97
C LEU A 423 -6.94 -13.27 -20.92
N ALA A 424 -6.64 -13.38 -22.21
CA ALA A 424 -7.61 -13.85 -23.22
C ALA A 424 -8.09 -15.30 -23.00
N ASN A 425 -7.36 -16.08 -22.18
CA ASN A 425 -7.69 -17.47 -21.86
C ASN A 425 -8.42 -17.62 -20.51
N GLU A 426 -8.67 -16.55 -19.76
CA GLU A 426 -9.46 -16.57 -18.51
C GLU A 426 -10.93 -16.20 -18.72
N SER A 427 -11.33 -15.65 -19.88
CA SER A 427 -12.71 -15.25 -20.17
C SER A 427 -13.58 -16.31 -20.87
N ALA A 428 -13.12 -17.57 -20.94
CA ALA A 428 -13.76 -18.64 -21.71
C ALA A 428 -14.32 -19.81 -20.86
N ASP A 429 -13.90 -19.95 -19.60
CA ASP A 429 -14.07 -21.19 -18.82
C ASP A 429 -15.23 -21.18 -17.80
N ASP A 430 -16.06 -20.13 -17.75
CA ASP A 430 -17.23 -20.02 -16.84
C ASP A 430 -18.44 -20.91 -17.24
N ALA A 431 -18.23 -21.91 -18.10
CA ALA A 431 -19.27 -22.83 -18.58
C ALA A 431 -18.76 -24.28 -18.74
N ALA A 432 -18.44 -24.94 -17.62
CA ALA A 432 -18.22 -26.39 -17.58
C ALA A 432 -18.82 -27.01 -16.30
N GLU A 433 -19.68 -28.01 -16.49
CA GLU A 433 -20.44 -28.69 -15.43
C GLU A 433 -19.59 -29.57 -14.50
N SER A 434 -20.19 -29.92 -13.36
CA SER A 434 -19.63 -30.72 -12.29
C SER A 434 -19.25 -32.16 -12.70
N GLY A 435 -17.96 -32.48 -12.59
CA GLY A 435 -17.48 -33.85 -12.43
C GLY A 435 -16.74 -34.01 -11.10
N GLN A 436 -17.32 -34.72 -10.13
CA GLN A 436 -16.64 -35.04 -8.88
C GLN A 436 -15.59 -36.14 -9.11
N VAL A 437 -14.31 -35.76 -9.04
CA VAL A 437 -13.18 -36.68 -8.99
C VAL A 437 -13.01 -37.20 -7.55
N ALA A 438 -12.67 -38.47 -7.37
CA ALA A 438 -12.63 -39.10 -6.05
C ALA A 438 -11.29 -38.87 -5.32
N ALA A 439 -11.31 -39.00 -3.99
CA ALA A 439 -10.08 -38.90 -3.19
C ALA A 439 -9.12 -40.07 -3.53
N GLY A 440 -7.91 -39.73 -3.97
CA GLY A 440 -6.88 -40.68 -4.39
C GLY A 440 -6.53 -40.62 -5.88
N ASP A 441 -7.35 -39.96 -6.72
CA ASP A 441 -7.03 -39.75 -8.13
C ASP A 441 -5.89 -38.70 -8.32
N PRO A 442 -5.07 -38.79 -9.39
CA PRO A 442 -4.03 -37.81 -9.68
C PRO A 442 -4.61 -36.44 -10.02
N LEU A 443 -4.22 -35.40 -9.28
CA LEU A 443 -4.66 -34.03 -9.52
C LEU A 443 -3.69 -33.26 -10.43
N PRO A 444 -4.16 -32.21 -11.14
CA PRO A 444 -3.31 -31.39 -11.99
C PRO A 444 -2.01 -30.93 -11.31
N GLY A 445 -0.90 -30.98 -12.03
CA GLY A 445 0.40 -30.51 -11.54
C GLY A 445 1.06 -31.39 -10.47
N GLY A 446 0.72 -32.68 -10.41
CA GLY A 446 1.37 -33.70 -9.58
C GLY A 446 0.90 -33.75 -8.13
N TRP A 447 -0.26 -33.14 -7.83
CA TRP A 447 -0.86 -33.19 -6.51
C TRP A 447 -1.67 -34.48 -6.31
N ILE A 448 -1.81 -34.89 -5.05
CA ILE A 448 -2.55 -36.07 -4.61
C ILE A 448 -3.44 -35.61 -3.46
N GLU A 449 -4.75 -35.88 -3.54
CA GLU A 449 -5.64 -35.74 -2.38
C GLU A 449 -5.49 -36.97 -1.48
N VAL A 450 -5.22 -36.73 -0.20
CA VAL A 450 -5.00 -37.77 0.80
C VAL A 450 -6.04 -37.64 1.91
N ALA A 451 -6.77 -38.72 2.16
CA ALA A 451 -7.56 -38.89 3.36
C ALA A 451 -6.66 -39.54 4.45
N PRO A 452 -6.53 -38.93 5.65
CA PRO A 452 -5.84 -39.57 6.76
C PRO A 452 -6.61 -40.80 7.27
N PRO A 453 -5.94 -41.76 7.92
CA PRO A 453 -6.63 -42.91 8.50
C PRO A 453 -7.58 -42.47 9.61
N ALA A 454 -8.75 -43.11 9.71
CA ALA A 454 -9.77 -42.77 10.72
C ALA A 454 -9.24 -42.84 12.17
N SER A 455 -8.21 -43.67 12.42
CA SER A 455 -7.53 -43.76 13.72
C SER A 455 -6.76 -42.49 14.13
N SER A 456 -6.54 -41.54 13.22
CA SER A 456 -5.91 -40.25 13.54
C SER A 456 -6.86 -39.27 14.25
N GLY A 457 -8.17 -39.54 14.27
CA GLY A 457 -9.17 -38.61 14.79
C GLY A 457 -9.37 -37.35 13.94
N ALA A 458 -8.78 -37.30 12.75
CA ALA A 458 -8.85 -36.13 11.88
C ALA A 458 -10.22 -36.00 11.21
N ILE A 459 -10.88 -34.87 11.41
CA ILE A 459 -12.27 -34.60 10.98
C ILE A 459 -12.48 -33.08 10.83
N CYS A 460 -13.48 -32.68 10.07
CA CYS A 460 -13.86 -31.26 9.97
C CYS A 460 -14.84 -30.85 11.08
N GLY A 461 -14.98 -29.54 11.29
CA GLY A 461 -15.64 -28.93 12.44
C GLY A 461 -17.10 -29.34 12.64
N ARG A 462 -17.80 -29.83 11.60
CA ARG A 462 -19.17 -30.37 11.69
C ARG A 462 -19.28 -31.88 11.43
N GLY A 463 -18.21 -32.63 11.62
CA GLY A 463 -18.19 -34.08 11.42
C GLY A 463 -17.95 -34.55 9.98
N GLY A 464 -17.72 -33.61 9.04
CA GLY A 464 -17.38 -33.93 7.65
C GLY A 464 -15.96 -34.52 7.51
N PRO A 465 -15.67 -35.26 6.43
CA PRO A 465 -14.34 -35.84 6.21
C PRO A 465 -13.30 -34.74 5.98
N PHE A 466 -12.16 -34.87 6.66
CA PHE A 466 -10.98 -34.03 6.40
C PHE A 466 -10.07 -34.71 5.38
N THR A 467 -9.50 -33.93 4.46
CA THR A 467 -8.47 -34.35 3.51
C THR A 467 -7.41 -33.26 3.39
N PHE A 468 -6.22 -33.63 2.93
CA PHE A 468 -5.10 -32.72 2.65
C PHE A 468 -4.46 -33.05 1.30
N PHE A 469 -3.63 -32.14 0.80
CA PHE A 469 -3.03 -32.26 -0.54
C PHE A 469 -1.52 -32.38 -0.42
N TRP A 470 -0.97 -33.43 -1.03
CA TRP A 470 0.46 -33.73 -1.03
C TRP A 470 1.00 -33.72 -2.46
N ARG A 471 2.18 -33.14 -2.65
CA ARG A 471 2.97 -33.27 -3.87
C ARG A 471 4.42 -33.57 -3.50
N PRO A 472 4.96 -34.76 -3.83
CA PRO A 472 6.38 -35.03 -3.67
C PRO A 472 7.21 -34.14 -4.61
N ALA A 473 8.46 -33.86 -4.22
CA ALA A 473 9.40 -33.16 -5.10
C ALA A 473 9.63 -33.97 -6.40
N PRO A 474 9.87 -33.30 -7.54
CA PRO A 474 10.24 -33.99 -8.78
C PRO A 474 11.60 -34.66 -8.63
N ALA A 475 11.86 -35.75 -9.35
CA ALA A 475 13.09 -36.54 -9.22
C ALA A 475 14.38 -35.73 -9.46
N GLU A 476 14.30 -34.68 -10.28
CA GLU A 476 15.39 -33.72 -10.55
C GLU A 476 15.81 -32.87 -9.32
N ALA A 477 15.00 -32.81 -8.27
CA ALA A 477 15.34 -32.13 -7.02
C ALA A 477 16.38 -32.88 -6.18
N GLY A 478 16.56 -34.18 -6.42
CA GLY A 478 17.47 -35.04 -5.65
C GLY A 478 17.01 -35.32 -4.21
N PRO A 479 17.85 -35.97 -3.39
CA PRO A 479 17.51 -36.36 -2.02
C PRO A 479 17.43 -35.17 -1.04
N ASP A 480 18.03 -34.02 -1.39
CA ASP A 480 18.11 -32.81 -0.56
C ASP A 480 16.93 -31.83 -0.79
N ALA A 481 15.84 -32.32 -1.36
CA ALA A 481 14.66 -31.52 -1.66
C ALA A 481 14.05 -30.90 -0.38
N PRO A 482 13.81 -29.58 -0.33
CA PRO A 482 13.17 -28.94 0.82
C PRO A 482 11.68 -29.30 0.92
N LEU A 483 11.08 -29.10 2.09
CA LEU A 483 9.63 -29.26 2.31
C LEU A 483 8.97 -27.90 2.56
N ILE A 484 7.83 -27.65 1.93
CA ILE A 484 6.95 -26.51 2.20
C ILE A 484 5.65 -27.06 2.79
N VAL A 485 5.28 -26.59 3.97
CA VAL A 485 4.02 -26.89 4.66
C VAL A 485 3.17 -25.62 4.66
N GLU A 486 2.10 -25.63 3.86
CA GLU A 486 1.17 -24.52 3.66
C GLU A 486 -0.14 -24.77 4.42
N PHE A 487 -0.48 -23.88 5.33
CA PHE A 487 -1.73 -23.91 6.10
C PHE A 487 -2.75 -22.93 5.49
N GLU A 488 -3.94 -23.43 5.16
CA GLU A 488 -5.01 -22.60 4.62
C GLU A 488 -5.58 -21.61 5.67
N GLY A 489 -5.93 -20.40 5.21
CA GLY A 489 -6.72 -19.46 5.99
C GLY A 489 -8.21 -19.72 5.82
N GLY A 490 -8.94 -19.82 6.93
CA GLY A 490 -10.40 -20.05 6.87
C GLY A 490 -11.24 -19.38 7.97
N GLY A 491 -10.65 -18.73 8.98
CA GLY A 491 -11.37 -18.02 10.05
C GLY A 491 -11.15 -18.63 11.43
N ALA A 492 -12.13 -18.46 12.34
CA ALA A 492 -12.16 -19.06 13.68
C ALA A 492 -13.54 -18.87 14.34
N CYS A 493 -13.95 -19.75 15.26
CA CYS A 493 -15.20 -19.61 16.02
C CYS A 493 -15.06 -20.04 17.49
N TRP A 494 -15.73 -19.33 18.40
CA TRP A 494 -15.60 -19.51 19.86
C TRP A 494 -16.89 -19.21 20.66
N SER A 495 -18.02 -19.07 19.99
CA SER A 495 -19.35 -18.77 20.55
C SER A 495 -20.47 -19.32 19.65
N ARG A 496 -21.70 -19.47 20.16
CA ARG A 496 -22.86 -19.89 19.33
C ARG A 496 -22.95 -19.06 18.04
N ALA A 497 -22.88 -17.74 18.19
CA ALA A 497 -22.91 -16.77 17.11
C ALA A 497 -21.84 -16.99 16.03
N SER A 498 -20.58 -17.20 16.43
CA SER A 498 -19.48 -17.38 15.48
C SER A 498 -19.48 -18.77 14.82
N CYS A 499 -20.07 -19.78 15.50
CA CYS A 499 -19.99 -21.19 15.11
C CYS A 499 -21.23 -21.75 14.39
N GLN A 500 -22.41 -21.15 14.52
CA GLN A 500 -23.61 -21.57 13.79
C GLN A 500 -23.47 -21.35 12.28
N ARG A 501 -24.24 -22.07 11.44
CA ARG A 501 -24.06 -22.07 9.98
C ARG A 501 -24.30 -20.69 9.32
N THR A 502 -25.33 -19.98 9.74
CA THR A 502 -25.79 -18.73 9.11
C THR A 502 -24.74 -17.61 9.23
N SER A 503 -24.22 -17.38 10.44
CA SER A 503 -23.13 -16.43 10.71
C SER A 503 -21.78 -17.12 10.96
N ALA A 504 -21.49 -18.20 10.23
CA ALA A 504 -20.24 -18.94 10.38
C ALA A 504 -19.05 -18.05 10.01
N THR A 505 -18.21 -17.75 10.99
CA THR A 505 -16.95 -16.98 10.80
C THR A 505 -15.77 -17.89 10.45
N PHE A 506 -16.05 -19.10 9.93
CA PHE A 506 -15.07 -20.12 9.61
C PHE A 506 -15.55 -21.06 8.49
N LYS A 507 -14.64 -21.62 7.69
CA LYS A 507 -14.96 -22.73 6.76
C LYS A 507 -15.13 -24.04 7.54
N ASP A 508 -16.16 -24.82 7.26
CA ASP A 508 -16.51 -26.06 7.99
C ASP A 508 -16.26 -27.37 7.22
N ASN A 509 -15.72 -27.28 6.00
CA ASN A 509 -15.40 -28.39 5.10
C ASN A 509 -14.19 -28.06 4.19
N ALA A 510 -13.61 -29.07 3.55
CA ALA A 510 -12.45 -28.93 2.66
C ALA A 510 -12.82 -28.78 1.15
N ASP A 511 -14.11 -28.71 0.81
CA ASP A 511 -14.59 -28.90 -0.57
C ASP A 511 -14.16 -27.75 -1.50
N SER A 512 -14.07 -26.53 -0.97
CA SER A 512 -13.54 -25.38 -1.73
C SER A 512 -12.06 -25.58 -2.12
N SER A 513 -11.26 -26.17 -1.23
CA SER A 513 -9.86 -26.54 -1.51
C SER A 513 -9.79 -27.70 -2.49
N ARG A 514 -10.62 -28.75 -2.34
CA ARG A 514 -10.73 -29.85 -3.31
C ARG A 514 -11.03 -29.35 -4.72
N ALA A 515 -12.06 -28.51 -4.88
CA ALA A 515 -12.42 -27.94 -6.18
C ALA A 515 -11.30 -27.06 -6.79
N MET A 516 -10.57 -26.30 -5.96
CA MET A 516 -9.40 -25.52 -6.41
C MET A 516 -8.27 -26.39 -6.95
N PHE A 517 -7.96 -27.53 -6.31
CA PHE A 517 -6.95 -28.46 -6.81
C PHE A 517 -7.43 -29.24 -8.04
N GLN A 518 -8.67 -29.75 -8.03
CA GLN A 518 -9.26 -30.48 -9.17
C GLN A 518 -9.31 -29.63 -10.45
N ARG A 519 -9.64 -28.33 -10.34
CA ARG A 519 -9.62 -27.39 -11.48
C ARG A 519 -8.23 -26.83 -11.82
N GLY A 520 -7.15 -27.31 -11.19
CA GLY A 520 -5.79 -26.81 -11.42
C GLY A 520 -5.55 -25.34 -10.99
N GLN A 521 -6.53 -24.69 -10.36
CA GLN A 521 -6.46 -23.30 -9.89
C GLN A 521 -5.37 -23.13 -8.81
N ALA A 522 -5.04 -24.21 -8.09
CA ALA A 522 -3.93 -24.25 -7.13
C ALA A 522 -2.53 -24.07 -7.74
N LEU A 523 -2.34 -24.19 -9.06
CA LEU A 523 -1.01 -24.19 -9.73
C LEU A 523 -0.37 -22.80 -9.91
N ARG A 524 -0.69 -21.85 -9.02
CA ARG A 524 -0.22 -20.46 -9.02
C ARG A 524 0.59 -20.15 -7.75
N GLY A 525 1.34 -19.04 -7.76
CA GLY A 525 2.16 -18.61 -6.62
C GLY A 525 3.21 -19.64 -6.19
N ILE A 526 3.39 -19.82 -4.88
CA ILE A 526 4.37 -20.75 -4.29
C ILE A 526 4.15 -22.22 -4.74
N ARG A 527 2.90 -22.58 -5.08
CA ARG A 527 2.50 -23.92 -5.53
C ARG A 527 2.76 -24.18 -7.02
N SER A 528 3.09 -23.16 -7.82
CA SER A 528 3.33 -23.30 -9.26
C SER A 528 4.49 -24.28 -9.58
N PRO A 529 4.25 -25.35 -10.36
CA PRO A 529 5.28 -26.36 -10.65
C PRO A 529 6.39 -25.87 -11.58
N THR A 530 6.20 -24.74 -12.27
CA THR A 530 7.15 -24.22 -13.27
C THR A 530 7.74 -22.86 -12.88
N ARG A 531 6.93 -21.96 -12.29
CA ARG A 531 7.34 -20.57 -11.99
C ARG A 531 7.73 -20.32 -10.53
N SER A 532 7.47 -21.25 -9.62
CA SER A 532 7.76 -21.05 -8.19
C SER A 532 9.25 -21.18 -7.86
N PRO A 533 9.80 -20.32 -6.96
CA PRO A 533 11.08 -20.59 -6.30
C PRO A 533 11.10 -21.94 -5.57
N GLY A 534 9.94 -22.39 -5.07
CA GLY A 534 9.74 -23.67 -4.40
C GLY A 534 9.38 -24.85 -5.33
N ARG A 535 9.52 -24.73 -6.65
CA ARG A 535 9.11 -25.81 -7.60
C ARG A 535 9.81 -27.16 -7.38
N LEU A 536 11.02 -27.15 -6.82
CA LEU A 536 11.82 -28.34 -6.48
C LEU A 536 11.59 -28.82 -5.03
N ALA A 537 10.64 -28.23 -4.32
CA ALA A 537 10.28 -28.67 -2.97
C ALA A 537 9.25 -29.80 -3.02
N HIS A 538 9.18 -30.57 -1.94
CA HIS A 538 7.95 -31.24 -1.52
C HIS A 538 6.94 -30.19 -1.05
N HIS A 539 5.66 -30.37 -1.36
CA HIS A 539 4.58 -29.48 -0.90
C HIS A 539 3.52 -30.28 -0.15
N LEU A 540 3.25 -29.87 1.08
CA LEU A 540 2.10 -30.27 1.87
C LEU A 540 1.17 -29.06 2.01
N TYR A 541 -0.06 -29.17 1.51
CA TYR A 541 -1.09 -28.16 1.69
C TYR A 541 -2.20 -28.72 2.59
N ILE A 542 -2.50 -28.02 3.68
CA ILE A 542 -3.42 -28.44 4.72
C ILE A 542 -4.65 -27.51 4.69
N PRO A 543 -5.81 -28.00 4.21
CA PRO A 543 -7.04 -27.24 4.18
C PRO A 543 -7.55 -26.85 5.57
N TYR A 544 -8.31 -25.77 5.62
CA TYR A 544 -8.96 -25.31 6.85
C TYR A 544 -10.40 -25.82 6.90
N CYS A 545 -10.80 -26.49 7.98
CA CYS A 545 -12.21 -26.86 8.17
C CYS A 545 -12.72 -27.00 9.61
N THR A 546 -11.95 -26.68 10.67
CA THR A 546 -12.27 -27.07 12.05
C THR A 546 -12.79 -25.95 12.97
N GLY A 547 -12.70 -24.68 12.57
CA GLY A 547 -13.16 -23.54 13.38
C GLY A 547 -12.17 -23.08 14.46
N ASP A 548 -11.04 -23.78 14.61
CA ASP A 548 -9.87 -23.31 15.35
C ASP A 548 -8.75 -22.89 14.37
N ILE A 549 -7.75 -22.16 14.84
CA ILE A 549 -6.64 -21.63 14.02
C ILE A 549 -5.48 -22.63 13.81
N GLY A 550 -5.80 -23.93 13.67
CA GLY A 550 -4.82 -25.02 13.60
C GLY A 550 -4.18 -25.38 14.94
N TRP A 551 -4.77 -24.94 16.05
CA TRP A 551 -4.28 -25.15 17.42
C TRP A 551 -5.20 -26.07 18.24
N GLY A 552 -6.43 -26.29 17.78
CA GLY A 552 -7.47 -26.96 18.54
C GLY A 552 -7.24 -28.47 18.68
N ASN A 553 -7.51 -28.97 19.88
CA ASN A 553 -7.51 -30.38 20.24
C ASN A 553 -8.70 -30.68 21.18
N ALA A 554 -9.87 -30.13 20.84
CA ALA A 554 -11.13 -30.37 21.53
C ALA A 554 -12.08 -31.13 20.58
N SER A 555 -12.21 -32.43 20.83
CA SER A 555 -12.94 -33.35 19.94
C SER A 555 -14.44 -33.11 19.85
N ALA A 556 -15.05 -32.41 20.81
CA ALA A 556 -16.43 -31.93 20.73
C ALA A 556 -16.63 -30.75 21.69
N VAL A 557 -17.02 -29.59 21.16
CA VAL A 557 -17.37 -28.39 21.95
C VAL A 557 -18.81 -28.01 21.66
N GLN A 558 -19.65 -28.10 22.69
CA GLN A 558 -21.05 -27.72 22.60
C GLN A 558 -21.21 -26.20 22.80
N TYR A 559 -21.84 -25.55 21.82
CA TYR A 559 -22.20 -24.14 21.82
C TYR A 559 -23.71 -23.91 21.94
N ALA A 560 -24.51 -24.94 21.64
CA ALA A 560 -25.93 -25.04 21.91
C ALA A 560 -26.37 -26.53 21.90
N GLU A 561 -27.60 -26.82 22.30
CA GLU A 561 -28.19 -28.18 22.19
C GLU A 561 -28.04 -28.75 20.77
N ASP A 562 -28.27 -27.91 19.75
CA ASP A 562 -28.20 -28.21 18.31
C ASP A 562 -26.83 -27.93 17.66
N LEU A 563 -25.85 -27.40 18.40
CA LEU A 563 -24.58 -26.92 17.84
C LEU A 563 -23.37 -27.45 18.61
N THR A 564 -22.74 -28.49 18.04
CA THR A 564 -21.43 -29.00 18.47
C THR A 564 -20.41 -28.79 17.36
N ILE A 565 -19.20 -28.35 17.72
CA ILE A 565 -18.06 -28.17 16.78
C ILE A 565 -16.86 -29.02 17.22
N HIS A 566 -16.20 -29.64 16.24
CA HIS A 566 -14.97 -30.43 16.40
C HIS A 566 -13.74 -29.54 16.15
N HIS A 567 -13.23 -28.89 17.19
CA HIS A 567 -12.03 -28.03 17.13
C HIS A 567 -10.76 -28.88 17.21
N VAL A 568 -10.47 -29.63 16.15
CA VAL A 568 -9.39 -30.62 16.08
C VAL A 568 -8.31 -30.29 15.03
N GLY A 569 -8.13 -29.02 14.70
CA GLY A 569 -7.15 -28.57 13.70
C GLY A 569 -5.73 -29.09 13.96
N ALA A 570 -5.35 -29.28 15.23
CA ALA A 570 -4.07 -29.85 15.59
C ALA A 570 -3.93 -31.35 15.24
N LEU A 571 -5.01 -32.14 15.37
CA LEU A 571 -5.03 -33.55 14.96
C LEU A 571 -5.00 -33.67 13.43
N ASN A 572 -5.74 -32.81 12.72
CA ASN A 572 -5.73 -32.75 11.26
C ASN A 572 -4.32 -32.46 10.72
N ILE A 573 -3.62 -31.48 11.32
CA ILE A 573 -2.24 -31.13 10.95
C ILE A 573 -1.26 -32.27 11.31
N ALA A 574 -1.36 -32.85 12.50
CA ALA A 574 -0.53 -33.98 12.91
C ALA A 574 -0.71 -35.19 11.99
N ALA A 575 -1.93 -35.49 11.55
CA ALA A 575 -2.21 -36.57 10.61
C ALA A 575 -1.55 -36.33 9.24
N ALA A 576 -1.62 -35.10 8.73
CA ALA A 576 -0.98 -34.69 7.48
C ALA A 576 0.56 -34.76 7.55
N LEU A 577 1.16 -34.28 8.66
CA LEU A 577 2.60 -34.34 8.90
C LEU A 577 3.11 -35.78 9.07
N ASN A 578 2.36 -36.65 9.76
CA ASN A 578 2.70 -38.07 9.89
C ASN A 578 2.68 -38.80 8.54
N HIS A 579 1.72 -38.49 7.65
CA HIS A 579 1.71 -39.03 6.29
C HIS A 579 2.97 -38.62 5.52
N VAL A 580 3.32 -37.33 5.53
CA VAL A 580 4.53 -36.84 4.85
C VAL A 580 5.80 -37.44 5.45
N ARG A 581 5.88 -37.58 6.77
CA ARG A 581 7.01 -38.24 7.44
C ARG A 581 7.16 -39.68 7.00
N GLY A 582 6.06 -40.44 6.87
CA GLY A 582 6.08 -41.81 6.35
C GLY A 582 6.40 -41.92 4.85
N ALA A 583 6.15 -40.86 4.07
CA ALA A 583 6.43 -40.81 2.63
C ALA A 583 7.87 -40.41 2.28
N LEU A 584 8.65 -39.92 3.24
CA LEU A 584 10.03 -39.45 3.05
C LEU A 584 11.05 -40.46 3.60
N THR A 585 12.11 -40.73 2.83
CA THR A 585 13.20 -41.64 3.23
C THR A 585 14.20 -41.02 4.20
N SER A 586 14.25 -39.69 4.27
CA SER A 586 15.16 -38.89 5.10
C SER A 586 14.52 -37.55 5.42
N ASP A 587 15.02 -36.89 6.47
CA ASP A 587 14.60 -35.54 6.84
C ASP A 587 15.00 -34.55 5.72
N PRO A 588 14.10 -33.68 5.25
CA PRO A 588 14.45 -32.65 4.27
C PRO A 588 15.38 -31.62 4.92
N PRO A 589 16.46 -31.16 4.28
CA PRO A 589 17.45 -30.29 4.94
C PRO A 589 16.87 -28.93 5.37
N ARG A 590 15.76 -28.50 4.76
CA ARG A 590 15.00 -27.28 5.10
C ARG A 590 13.51 -27.56 5.06
N VAL A 591 12.79 -27.08 6.07
CA VAL A 591 11.32 -27.09 6.11
C VAL A 591 10.82 -25.66 6.26
N MET A 592 9.88 -25.23 5.42
CA MET A 592 9.20 -23.95 5.50
C MET A 592 7.76 -24.14 5.98
N ALA A 593 7.41 -23.57 7.14
CA ALA A 593 6.03 -23.43 7.59
C ALA A 593 5.47 -22.10 7.10
N THR A 594 4.35 -22.11 6.37
CA THR A 594 3.75 -20.91 5.78
C THR A 594 2.23 -20.97 5.78
N GLY A 595 1.56 -19.82 5.80
CA GLY A 595 0.09 -19.80 5.74
C GLY A 595 -0.46 -18.38 5.82
N CYS A 596 -1.74 -18.22 5.44
CA CYS A 596 -2.42 -16.92 5.42
C CYS A 596 -3.50 -16.83 6.51
N SER A 597 -3.67 -15.67 7.15
CA SER A 597 -4.71 -15.42 8.17
C SER A 597 -4.64 -16.46 9.30
N ALA A 598 -5.69 -17.24 9.55
CA ALA A 598 -5.68 -18.37 10.50
C ALA A 598 -4.51 -19.35 10.26
N GLY A 599 -4.17 -19.62 8.99
CA GLY A 599 -3.03 -20.44 8.61
C GLY A 599 -1.67 -19.83 8.98
N SER A 600 -1.57 -18.51 9.13
CA SER A 600 -0.35 -17.87 9.66
C SER A 600 -0.14 -18.23 11.13
N TYR A 601 -1.20 -18.21 11.95
CA TYR A 601 -1.13 -18.65 13.34
C TYR A 601 -0.81 -20.15 13.47
N ALA A 602 -1.38 -20.99 12.59
CA ALA A 602 -0.98 -22.39 12.49
C ALA A 602 0.52 -22.51 12.16
N SER A 603 1.01 -21.80 11.13
CA SER A 603 2.43 -21.85 10.73
C SER A 603 3.38 -21.46 11.86
N PHE A 604 2.98 -20.51 12.73
CA PHE A 604 3.75 -20.13 13.90
C PHE A 604 3.85 -21.27 14.92
N LEU A 605 2.73 -21.78 15.43
CA LEU A 605 2.74 -22.89 16.39
C LEU A 605 3.46 -24.13 15.84
N TRP A 606 3.14 -24.50 14.60
CA TRP A 606 3.68 -25.71 14.00
C TRP A 606 5.16 -25.59 13.62
N SER A 607 5.71 -24.38 13.43
CA SER A 607 7.16 -24.19 13.33
C SER A 607 7.93 -24.64 14.59
N LEU A 608 7.29 -24.57 15.76
CA LEU A 608 7.85 -25.06 17.03
C LEU A 608 7.77 -26.58 17.18
N ARG A 609 6.84 -27.23 16.46
CA ARG A 609 6.58 -28.68 16.53
C ARG A 609 7.17 -29.47 15.37
N LEU A 610 7.47 -28.85 14.24
CA LEU A 610 8.15 -29.50 13.11
C LEU A 610 9.47 -30.21 13.49
N PRO A 611 10.28 -29.75 14.47
CA PRO A 611 11.42 -30.52 14.97
C PRO A 611 11.08 -31.88 15.59
N GLU A 612 9.82 -32.12 16.02
CA GLU A 612 9.35 -33.44 16.47
C GLU A 612 9.23 -34.44 15.30
N TYR A 613 8.95 -33.93 14.09
CA TYR A 613 8.76 -34.74 12.88
C TYR A 613 10.05 -34.85 12.05
N PHE A 614 10.82 -33.76 12.00
CA PHE A 614 12.03 -33.62 11.19
C PHE A 614 13.19 -33.03 12.04
N PRO A 615 13.73 -33.79 13.01
CA PRO A 615 14.70 -33.29 14.00
C PRO A 615 16.02 -32.76 13.43
N THR A 616 16.42 -33.12 12.20
CA THR A 616 17.67 -32.60 11.60
C THR A 616 17.43 -31.44 10.63
N SER A 617 16.18 -31.06 10.37
CA SER A 617 15.81 -30.01 9.43
C SER A 617 16.04 -28.60 9.97
N LYS A 618 16.52 -27.69 9.11
CA LYS A 618 16.43 -26.26 9.39
C LYS A 618 15.01 -25.77 9.14
N ILE A 619 14.29 -25.42 10.20
CA ILE A 619 12.94 -24.85 10.12
C ILE A 619 12.99 -23.34 9.80
N VAL A 620 12.11 -22.89 8.92
CA VAL A 620 11.84 -21.48 8.60
C VAL A 620 10.33 -21.26 8.68
N GLN A 621 9.90 -20.13 9.25
CA GLN A 621 8.49 -19.75 9.31
C GLN A 621 8.25 -18.44 8.55
N LEU A 622 7.16 -18.39 7.78
CA LEU A 622 6.71 -17.18 7.08
C LEU A 622 5.18 -17.10 7.16
N GLY A 623 4.67 -16.22 8.02
CA GLY A 623 3.24 -15.96 8.15
C GLY A 623 2.78 -14.81 7.26
N ASP A 624 1.63 -14.95 6.60
CA ASP A 624 0.95 -13.87 5.88
C ASP A 624 -0.37 -13.49 6.59
N ALA A 625 -0.66 -12.20 6.70
CA ALA A 625 -1.83 -11.64 7.37
C ALA A 625 -2.10 -12.10 8.83
N GLY A 626 -1.14 -12.72 9.53
CA GLY A 626 -1.24 -13.04 10.96
C GLY A 626 -0.23 -12.24 11.78
N CYS A 627 -0.69 -11.18 12.44
CA CYS A 627 0.17 -10.23 13.18
C CYS A 627 0.50 -10.65 14.63
N GLY A 628 0.08 -11.83 15.08
CA GLY A 628 0.34 -12.32 16.44
C GLY A 628 -0.49 -11.64 17.54
N GLN A 629 -1.37 -10.69 17.20
CA GLN A 629 -2.25 -10.04 18.16
C GLN A 629 -3.52 -10.86 18.39
N VAL A 630 -3.79 -11.16 19.66
CA VAL A 630 -5.01 -11.83 20.13
C VAL A 630 -5.64 -10.99 21.22
N SER A 631 -6.97 -10.83 21.19
CA SER A 631 -7.70 -10.10 22.22
C SER A 631 -7.89 -10.96 23.47
N ASP A 632 -8.10 -10.32 24.63
CA ASP A 632 -8.47 -11.01 25.87
C ASP A 632 -9.70 -11.92 25.70
N THR A 633 -10.68 -11.47 24.90
CA THR A 633 -11.88 -12.25 24.56
C THR A 633 -11.53 -13.52 23.76
N PHE A 634 -10.60 -13.42 22.82
CA PHE A 634 -10.12 -14.55 22.02
C PHE A 634 -9.33 -15.55 22.88
N LEU A 635 -8.44 -15.05 23.75
CA LEU A 635 -7.68 -15.88 24.70
C LEU A 635 -8.62 -16.59 25.69
N ARG A 636 -9.56 -15.88 26.32
CA ARG A 636 -10.46 -16.50 27.31
C ARG A 636 -11.42 -17.51 26.68
N ASN A 637 -12.00 -17.19 25.53
CA ASN A 637 -13.06 -18.01 24.92
C ASN A 637 -12.56 -19.01 23.88
N GLY A 638 -11.69 -18.61 22.95
CA GLY A 638 -11.17 -19.48 21.90
C GLY A 638 -10.17 -20.48 22.46
N PHE A 639 -9.03 -19.98 22.94
CA PHE A 639 -7.90 -20.82 23.40
C PHE A 639 -8.33 -21.89 24.42
N THR A 640 -9.14 -21.51 25.41
CA THR A 640 -9.71 -22.45 26.41
C THR A 640 -10.65 -23.47 25.80
N ARG A 641 -11.67 -23.05 25.02
CA ARG A 641 -12.68 -23.97 24.47
C ARG A 641 -12.09 -24.94 23.45
N TRP A 642 -11.10 -24.50 22.68
CA TRP A 642 -10.40 -25.35 21.71
C TRP A 642 -9.42 -26.33 22.34
N ASN A 643 -9.22 -26.30 23.68
CA ASN A 643 -8.16 -27.05 24.36
C ASN A 643 -6.77 -26.77 23.74
N ALA A 644 -6.55 -25.52 23.30
CA ALA A 644 -5.39 -25.17 22.47
C ALA A 644 -4.06 -25.37 23.20
N ALA A 645 -4.03 -25.15 24.53
CA ALA A 645 -2.86 -25.38 25.37
C ALA A 645 -2.23 -26.77 25.18
N SER A 646 -3.04 -27.82 25.02
CA SER A 646 -2.55 -29.19 24.85
C SER A 646 -1.76 -29.41 23.54
N SER A 647 -1.90 -28.50 22.57
CA SER A 647 -1.18 -28.52 21.30
C SER A 647 0.17 -27.77 21.36
N PHE A 648 0.45 -27.00 22.42
CA PHE A 648 1.70 -26.26 22.58
C PHE A 648 2.79 -27.15 23.19
N PRO A 649 4.08 -26.91 22.86
CA PRO A 649 5.21 -27.58 23.52
C PRO A 649 5.12 -27.45 25.05
N ALA A 650 5.46 -28.51 25.79
CA ALA A 650 5.28 -28.55 27.25
C ALA A 650 5.98 -27.40 28.01
N SER A 651 7.07 -26.85 27.47
CA SER A 651 7.78 -25.69 28.02
C SER A 651 7.08 -24.33 27.81
N MET A 652 5.97 -24.30 27.07
CA MET A 652 5.18 -23.11 26.74
C MET A 652 3.71 -23.25 27.16
N GLN A 653 3.35 -24.32 27.87
CA GLN A 653 2.02 -24.47 28.45
C GLN A 653 1.91 -23.58 29.71
N PRO A 654 0.81 -22.83 29.89
CA PRO A 654 0.64 -21.87 30.98
C PRO A 654 0.35 -22.51 32.35
#